data_AF-A0A7W1IQD3-F1
#
_entry.id   AF-A0A7W1IQD3-F1
#
_cell.length_a   1.000
_cell.length_b   1.000
_cell.length_c   1.000
_cell.angle_alpha   90.00
_cell.angle_beta   90.00
_cell.angle_gamma   90.00
#
_symmetry.space_group_name_H-M   'P 1'
#
loop_
_entity.id
_entity.type
_entity.pdbx_description
1 polymer ?
#
loop_
_entity_poly.entity_id
_entity_poly.type
_entity_poly.pdbx_seq_one_letter_code
_entity_poly.pdbx_strand_id
1 'polypeptide(L)'
;MKKLLIFLMAVFAFNSNLFAQGGEMHINREWRDYTGNPVFNPILNPFGLEWTKSIPSATAGLITVGHTQVSGQGENILLTKYDDGGSILWQVNYNVGGTRNEYGIDLKEDATTGYIYVCGTTDNGSTTNYDVVVLVYNSSGTLQYSTTYDVNGLNDIGTAINFDSNGYPIVCASSENSTTMSDFLVLSYDNTLSLLWNTIYDYSSLIDVPVGIEVISGKVLVAGASANSLTDWDYTVVEFDETTGSYLADTRDNISGVGYDQPFAFCKDASGNTYVTGRASTNGINYDVRTMKISPLNTIVWTQTFDGVGLEDIGNTIAVDGNGNVIVGGFTTKSNNKKDLLVLKYNSSGTLQWTQTQTSKDPAADAFVKKLVLNTGGDIYYIAGEKGIGANKQALVGKIKSSGKKSWERSIKGNYDYLPSDIQFGGGGGIGVYTIAIKDSTINVYETAYYTEMERDTARKFYGNGKPWYKKHEFAVQFKASAIDTTKINNKNITYGYLSDFLKSTSFSDFADYLRMDLSDVKAFKIHPNLTSYDTLSLSRTGNTVKLPPFYASLGLIFPSSVNDTLVERQLRNASQFVIAADLNYYLTLNTANDIEYTNGHSGGLDATVTYTNANINVSPAWAIETGNPNIIVGIFDSGINYSHADFNGSGLTSSKVTAGYDYYHDLPYLSSLPVDKYGHGTANAGIIGAIRNNTIGVSGIAGGDASSFPYNTGVSLHDMKNYEGNDSDTLGQNAYVGAGLITMERAMLDGALSSPTANIGQGQHAQNHSWAIANFFTPVDSVIWTLRNVMNTIFENEVVMGFPSGNFENSGFGTGNYSKPGNFKDEYCLNIGGIDGTGLRASYSSGGEYLDFVAPSTYELFQCLKKSGNGTTDSLTWGGPATAGAGLIAGTSYAAPHAVGVAALILSYVNNHPLKPNNIAPEDIEKIMEKTATDINGVAPYGPNYDLPTGHGRINAGGALQQIKIPNYLVKHYNINTTIANTSTTLVGSLESAYFKFNYLQFPQGNAVVNRYKVSYTNSHSLSGAYTIIDAWKRDAVSNLPGIISDPIANNPFDDKYYIPNTTSVTLQSYNNSSALLEGYVYEIMVYDPVAFTYTSSGVWYPFDLNPTNPVKFAYTLHLKDPTVGIEEINSESGVSVYPNPANDKIIIRFDTDKSEKANVRITDVMGKLLFEETMKFDDGSKHREITTANLTNGIYFVTLNMDNGKKITFKQIIAH
;
A
#
# COMPACT_ATOMS: atom_id res chain seq x y z
N MET A 1 39.03 -39.85 13.48
CA MET A 1 37.88 -40.04 12.57
C MET A 1 36.52 -39.72 13.20
N LYS A 2 36.17 -40.18 14.41
CA LYS A 2 34.89 -39.80 15.06
C LYS A 2 34.76 -38.33 15.52
N LYS A 3 35.87 -37.60 15.74
CA LYS A 3 35.86 -36.15 16.04
C LYS A 3 35.73 -35.24 14.80
N LEU A 4 35.99 -35.76 13.60
CA LEU A 4 35.80 -35.03 12.33
C LEU A 4 34.33 -35.11 11.87
N LEU A 5 33.63 -36.19 12.22
CA LEU A 5 32.20 -36.39 11.91
C LEU A 5 31.27 -35.48 12.75
N ILE A 6 31.66 -35.14 13.98
CA ILE A 6 30.89 -34.22 14.84
C ILE A 6 31.09 -32.76 14.41
N PHE A 7 32.26 -32.41 13.85
CA PHE A 7 32.51 -31.08 13.29
C PHE A 7 31.79 -30.90 11.94
N LEU A 8 31.68 -31.94 11.11
CA LEU A 8 30.89 -31.89 9.87
C LEU A 8 29.37 -31.90 10.12
N MET A 9 28.87 -32.54 11.18
CA MET A 9 27.43 -32.46 11.53
C MET A 9 27.04 -31.10 12.13
N ALA A 10 27.96 -30.39 12.79
CA ALA A 10 27.71 -29.02 13.27
C ALA A 10 27.72 -27.98 12.14
N VAL A 11 28.48 -28.21 11.06
CA VAL A 11 28.51 -27.33 9.87
C VAL A 11 27.30 -27.55 8.96
N PHE A 12 26.60 -28.69 9.05
CA PHE A 12 25.32 -28.91 8.35
C PHE A 12 24.08 -28.43 9.13
N ALA A 13 24.22 -28.01 10.39
CA ALA A 13 23.14 -27.40 11.18
C ALA A 13 23.11 -25.86 11.11
N PHE A 14 24.03 -25.23 10.38
CA PHE A 14 24.11 -23.76 10.22
C PHE A 14 23.65 -23.23 8.85
N ASN A 15 22.98 -24.05 8.03
CA ASN A 15 22.36 -23.62 6.78
C ASN A 15 20.84 -23.90 6.72
N SER A 16 20.13 -23.79 7.85
CA SER A 16 18.66 -23.66 7.86
C SER A 16 18.17 -22.22 8.06
N ASN A 17 19.07 -21.23 8.19
CA ASN A 17 18.72 -19.81 8.08
C ASN A 17 18.84 -19.31 6.63
N LEU A 18 18.41 -20.14 5.67
CA LEU A 18 18.14 -19.69 4.31
C LEU A 18 16.86 -18.85 4.36
N PHE A 19 17.08 -17.55 4.46
CA PHE A 19 16.10 -16.47 4.23
C PHE A 19 14.79 -16.63 5.00
N ALA A 20 14.78 -16.16 6.25
CA ALA A 20 13.56 -15.64 6.84
C ALA A 20 13.09 -14.45 5.97
N GLN A 21 12.19 -14.72 5.02
CA GLN A 21 11.26 -13.71 4.53
C GLN A 21 10.69 -13.05 5.79
N GLY A 22 10.74 -11.72 5.91
CA GLY A 22 10.20 -11.06 7.10
C GLY A 22 8.71 -11.40 7.19
N GLY A 23 8.22 -11.77 8.37
CA GLY A 23 6.77 -11.86 8.57
C GLY A 23 6.11 -10.53 8.24
N GLU A 24 4.87 -10.56 7.73
CA GLU A 24 4.07 -9.35 7.58
C GLU A 24 3.86 -8.73 8.98
N MET A 25 4.23 -7.46 9.16
CA MET A 25 4.20 -6.76 10.44
C MET A 25 2.93 -5.92 10.56
N HIS A 26 2.20 -6.08 11.66
CA HIS A 26 1.11 -5.17 12.04
C HIS A 26 1.55 -4.28 13.19
N ILE A 27 1.24 -2.99 13.11
CA ILE A 27 1.62 -1.98 14.11
C ILE A 27 0.38 -1.21 14.53
N ASN A 28 0.11 -1.17 15.83
CA ASN A 28 -0.93 -0.31 16.39
C ASN A 28 -0.30 0.94 17.01
N ARG A 29 -1.03 2.05 16.97
CA ARG A 29 -0.87 3.13 17.95
C ARG A 29 -2.02 3.00 18.93
N GLU A 30 -1.74 2.39 20.08
CA GLU A 30 -2.76 2.03 21.07
C GLU A 30 -3.43 3.29 21.64
N TRP A 31 -2.61 4.28 21.98
CA TRP A 31 -3.07 5.56 22.49
C TRP A 31 -2.08 6.68 22.16
N ARG A 32 -2.56 7.91 22.32
CA ARG A 32 -1.76 9.13 22.32
C ARG A 32 -2.37 10.14 23.28
N ASP A 33 -1.53 10.95 23.89
CA ASP A 33 -1.94 12.01 24.82
C ASP A 33 -1.08 13.27 24.62
N TYR A 34 -1.57 14.42 25.10
CA TYR A 34 -0.88 15.71 24.99
C TYR A 34 -0.75 16.38 26.35
N THR A 35 0.48 16.77 26.71
CA THR A 35 0.77 17.43 27.99
C THR A 35 1.74 18.59 27.87
N GLY A 36 1.71 19.48 28.87
CA GLY A 36 2.64 20.60 28.99
C GLY A 36 2.48 21.69 27.94
N ASN A 37 3.28 22.74 28.11
CA ASN A 37 3.46 23.85 27.17
C ASN A 37 4.94 24.31 27.15
N PRO A 38 5.91 23.47 26.70
CA PRO A 38 7.33 23.82 26.69
C PRO A 38 7.66 25.03 25.80
N VAL A 39 8.33 26.05 26.34
CA VAL A 39 8.85 27.15 25.51
C VAL A 39 10.29 26.88 25.08
N PHE A 40 10.53 26.86 23.77
CA PHE A 40 11.88 26.77 23.24
C PHE A 40 12.54 28.16 23.29
N ASN A 41 13.54 28.33 24.17
CA ASN A 41 14.37 29.53 24.19
C ASN A 41 15.67 29.30 23.39
N PRO A 42 15.76 29.77 22.13
CA PRO A 42 16.93 29.55 21.29
C PRO A 42 18.19 30.30 21.76
N ILE A 43 18.08 31.24 22.70
CA ILE A 43 19.22 32.00 23.24
C ILE A 43 19.91 31.21 24.38
N LEU A 44 19.14 30.43 25.15
CA LEU A 44 19.65 29.61 26.26
C LEU A 44 19.86 28.14 25.86
N ASN A 45 19.31 27.75 24.70
CA ASN A 45 19.48 26.43 24.11
C ASN A 45 20.09 26.51 22.70
N PRO A 46 21.35 26.98 22.54
CA PRO A 46 22.02 27.07 21.24
C PRO A 46 22.32 25.68 20.63
N PHE A 47 22.12 24.59 21.37
CA PHE A 47 22.42 23.20 20.96
C PHE A 47 21.18 22.32 20.69
N GLY A 48 19.95 22.81 20.91
CA GLY A 48 18.73 22.03 20.68
C GLY A 48 18.52 20.86 21.67
N LEU A 49 19.00 20.97 22.90
CA LEU A 49 18.80 19.99 23.96
C LEU A 49 17.34 20.03 24.45
N GLU A 50 16.56 19.03 24.06
CA GLU A 50 15.21 18.81 24.58
C GLU A 50 15.33 18.16 25.96
N TRP A 51 15.17 18.94 27.03
CA TRP A 51 15.21 18.47 28.41
C TRP A 51 13.92 17.73 28.75
N THR A 52 13.85 16.49 28.26
CA THR A 52 12.85 15.53 28.71
C THR A 52 13.49 14.19 28.94
N LYS A 53 12.96 13.47 29.92
CA LYS A 53 13.32 12.09 30.16
C LYS A 53 12.07 11.28 30.45
N SER A 54 12.03 10.07 29.94
CA SER A 54 11.03 9.09 30.31
C SER A 54 11.68 7.80 30.82
N ILE A 55 10.99 7.12 31.75
CA ILE A 55 11.35 5.79 32.23
C ILE A 55 10.07 4.94 32.38
N PRO A 56 10.14 3.63 32.12
CA PRO A 56 9.06 2.73 32.50
C PRO A 56 8.91 2.73 34.03
N SER A 57 7.68 2.75 34.50
CA SER A 57 7.37 2.68 35.93
C SER A 57 7.51 1.24 36.43
N ALA A 58 8.05 1.07 37.64
CA ALA A 58 8.31 -0.22 38.27
C ALA A 58 7.02 -1.02 38.53
N THR A 59 5.86 -0.35 38.65
CA THR A 59 4.57 -1.00 38.89
C THR A 59 3.75 -1.25 37.62
N ALA A 60 3.78 -0.29 36.68
CA ALA A 60 3.11 -0.27 35.36
C ALA A 60 3.16 1.16 34.80
N GLY A 61 3.14 1.32 33.47
CA GLY A 61 3.04 2.60 32.78
C GLY A 61 4.37 3.34 32.55
N LEU A 62 4.27 4.64 32.32
CA LEU A 62 5.38 5.53 31.96
C LEU A 62 5.45 6.71 32.93
N ILE A 63 6.66 7.12 33.31
CA ILE A 63 6.91 8.38 34.00
C ILE A 63 7.72 9.28 33.08
N THR A 64 7.27 10.52 32.90
CA THR A 64 7.93 11.52 32.05
C THR A 64 8.22 12.78 32.85
N VAL A 65 9.42 13.33 32.72
CA VAL A 65 9.76 14.68 33.17
C VAL A 65 10.07 15.57 31.98
N GLY A 66 9.68 16.83 32.09
CA GLY A 66 10.05 17.91 31.17
C GLY A 66 9.76 19.25 31.83
N HIS A 67 9.25 20.20 31.06
CA HIS A 67 8.89 21.53 31.54
C HIS A 67 7.60 22.06 30.90
N THR A 68 6.96 23.02 31.55
CA THR A 68 5.74 23.67 31.06
C THR A 68 5.67 25.12 31.50
N GLN A 69 5.19 25.98 30.62
CA GLN A 69 4.88 27.36 30.98
C GLN A 69 3.51 27.47 31.67
N VAL A 70 3.46 28.15 32.81
CA VAL A 70 2.21 28.51 33.50
C VAL A 70 2.01 30.02 33.46
N SER A 71 0.79 30.47 33.15
CA SER A 71 0.49 31.91 33.01
C SER A 71 0.86 32.69 34.29
N GLY A 72 1.73 33.69 34.14
CA GLY A 72 2.21 34.54 35.24
C GLY A 72 3.40 33.97 36.02
N GLN A 73 3.94 32.83 35.58
CA GLN A 73 5.17 32.20 36.08
C GLN A 73 6.18 32.05 34.94
N GLY A 74 7.42 31.66 35.26
CA GLY A 74 8.36 31.17 34.25
C GLY A 74 8.04 29.73 33.85
N GLU A 75 9.03 29.03 33.27
CA GLU A 75 8.91 27.59 33.02
C GLU A 75 8.91 26.81 34.34
N ASN A 76 8.07 25.78 34.45
CA ASN A 76 7.99 24.91 35.62
C ASN A 76 8.43 23.49 35.22
N ILE A 77 9.05 22.74 36.13
CA ILE A 77 9.26 21.28 35.92
C ILE A 77 7.89 20.60 35.87
N LEU A 78 7.64 19.81 34.82
CA LEU A 78 6.43 19.01 34.64
C LEU A 78 6.78 17.53 34.82
N LEU A 79 6.15 16.87 35.79
CA LEU A 79 6.26 15.42 36.00
C LEU A 79 4.89 14.77 35.80
N THR A 80 4.82 13.77 34.93
CA THR A 80 3.58 13.05 34.61
C THR A 80 3.78 11.55 34.75
N LYS A 81 2.81 10.85 35.36
CA LYS A 81 2.75 9.38 35.41
C LYS A 81 1.51 8.88 34.67
N TYR A 82 1.71 7.97 33.73
CA TYR A 82 0.68 7.33 32.93
C TYR A 82 0.46 5.88 33.40
N ASP A 83 -0.72 5.33 33.15
CA ASP A 83 -0.94 3.88 33.11
C ASP A 83 -0.56 3.28 31.74
N ASP A 84 -0.62 1.95 31.60
CA ASP A 84 -0.32 1.26 30.33
C ASP A 84 -1.35 1.59 29.21
N GLY A 85 -2.56 2.01 29.58
CA GLY A 85 -3.64 2.41 28.68
C GLY A 85 -3.56 3.85 28.20
N GLY A 86 -2.59 4.63 28.69
CA GLY A 86 -2.37 6.03 28.31
C GLY A 86 -3.12 7.05 29.16
N SER A 87 -3.81 6.63 30.21
CA SER A 87 -4.47 7.55 31.14
C SER A 87 -3.43 8.18 32.06
N ILE A 88 -3.52 9.50 32.27
CA ILE A 88 -2.71 10.19 33.29
C ILE A 88 -3.22 9.77 34.67
N LEU A 89 -2.37 9.10 35.45
CA LEU A 89 -2.65 8.76 36.84
C LEU A 89 -2.52 9.98 37.74
N TRP A 90 -1.46 10.77 37.53
CA TRP A 90 -1.27 12.07 38.14
C TRP A 90 -0.27 12.90 37.33
N GLN A 91 -0.35 14.21 37.51
CA GLN A 91 0.54 15.18 36.90
C GLN A 91 0.79 16.30 37.90
N VAL A 92 2.05 16.72 38.03
CA VAL A 92 2.46 17.77 38.96
C VAL A 92 3.44 18.72 38.30
N ASN A 93 3.37 19.98 38.74
CA ASN A 93 4.30 21.03 38.35
C ASN A 93 5.10 21.49 39.56
N TYR A 94 6.39 21.72 39.40
CA TYR A 94 7.24 22.31 40.42
C TYR A 94 7.75 23.67 39.96
N ASN A 95 7.60 24.65 40.84
CA ASN A 95 8.12 26.01 40.69
C ASN A 95 8.67 26.46 42.04
N VAL A 96 9.90 26.98 42.07
CA VAL A 96 10.54 27.45 43.31
C VAL A 96 9.93 28.78 43.81
N GLY A 97 9.32 29.55 42.90
CA GLY A 97 8.53 30.76 43.14
C GLY A 97 8.79 31.87 42.11
N GLY A 98 7.73 32.56 41.68
CA GLY A 98 7.81 33.78 40.86
C GLY A 98 7.92 33.51 39.35
N THR A 99 8.75 34.31 38.67
CA THR A 99 8.96 34.25 37.20
C THR A 99 10.22 33.47 36.82
N ARG A 100 10.70 32.62 37.71
CA ARG A 100 11.89 31.77 37.52
C ARG A 100 11.58 30.61 36.61
N ASN A 101 12.60 30.13 35.90
CA ASN A 101 12.51 29.02 34.96
C ASN A 101 13.15 27.76 35.56
N GLU A 102 12.35 26.70 35.63
CA GLU A 102 12.73 25.38 36.09
C GLU A 102 12.61 24.35 34.96
N TYR A 103 13.64 23.52 34.81
CA TYR A 103 13.71 22.50 33.78
C TYR A 103 14.06 21.13 34.35
N GLY A 104 13.27 20.11 34.01
CA GLY A 104 13.49 18.75 34.45
C GLY A 104 14.34 18.01 33.43
N ILE A 105 15.44 17.40 33.87
CA ILE A 105 16.50 16.91 32.97
C ILE A 105 16.59 15.39 33.01
N ASP A 106 16.61 14.79 34.21
CA ASP A 106 16.69 13.34 34.38
C ASP A 106 15.83 12.87 35.56
N LEU A 107 15.46 11.59 35.57
CA LEU A 107 14.66 11.02 36.65
C LEU A 107 14.96 9.53 36.90
N LYS A 108 14.72 9.08 38.14
CA LYS A 108 14.80 7.68 38.57
C LYS A 108 13.64 7.33 39.48
N GLU A 109 13.15 6.10 39.39
CA GLU A 109 12.21 5.53 40.35
C GLU A 109 12.93 4.47 41.18
N ASP A 110 12.84 4.58 42.51
CA ASP A 110 13.24 3.51 43.41
C ASP A 110 12.18 2.40 43.32
N ALA A 111 12.54 1.28 42.70
CA ALA A 111 11.63 0.16 42.50
C ALA A 111 11.13 -0.50 43.80
N THR A 112 11.80 -0.27 44.94
CA THR A 112 11.42 -0.83 46.25
C THR A 112 10.33 0.01 46.92
N THR A 113 10.47 1.34 46.87
CA THR A 113 9.58 2.28 47.55
C THR A 113 8.54 2.92 46.62
N GLY A 114 8.78 2.91 45.31
CA GLY A 114 8.02 3.65 44.31
C GLY A 114 8.26 5.17 44.35
N TYR A 115 9.30 5.63 45.05
CA TYR A 115 9.63 7.06 45.10
C TYR A 115 10.35 7.48 43.82
N ILE A 116 10.04 8.69 43.35
CA ILE A 116 10.52 9.24 42.10
C ILE A 116 11.43 10.42 42.42
N TYR A 117 12.68 10.31 42.00
CA TYR A 117 13.71 11.31 42.17
C TYR A 117 13.95 12.01 40.84
N VAL A 118 13.90 13.34 40.84
CA VAL A 118 14.07 14.18 39.65
C VAL A 118 15.29 15.06 39.85
N CYS A 119 16.18 15.10 38.86
CA CYS A 119 17.22 16.09 38.73
C CYS A 119 16.83 17.11 37.65
N GLY A 120 17.02 18.38 37.97
CA GLY A 120 16.77 19.48 37.05
C GLY A 120 17.63 20.68 37.37
N THR A 121 17.24 21.82 36.82
CA THR A 121 17.82 23.12 37.14
C THR A 121 16.73 24.16 37.37
N THR A 122 17.04 25.20 38.16
CA THR A 122 16.17 26.35 38.44
C THR A 122 16.98 27.62 38.28
N ASP A 123 16.42 28.66 37.66
CA ASP A 123 17.10 29.96 37.64
C ASP A 123 16.97 30.68 38.99
N ASN A 124 17.93 31.54 39.33
CA ASN A 124 17.90 32.29 40.58
C ASN A 124 17.19 33.66 40.47
N GLY A 125 16.36 33.87 39.45
CA GLY A 125 15.72 35.15 39.12
C GLY A 125 16.52 36.02 38.13
N SER A 126 17.60 35.47 37.58
CA SER A 126 18.36 35.98 36.43
C SER A 126 18.23 34.98 35.27
N THR A 127 18.15 35.44 34.02
CA THR A 127 18.10 34.53 32.85
C THR A 127 19.42 33.84 32.53
N THR A 128 20.47 34.04 33.33
CA THR A 128 21.84 33.56 33.05
C THR A 128 22.52 32.94 34.27
N ASN A 129 21.74 32.53 35.27
CA ASN A 129 22.27 31.92 36.50
C ASN A 129 21.34 30.83 37.02
N TYR A 130 21.76 29.60 36.79
CA TYR A 130 21.03 28.36 37.03
C TYR A 130 21.61 27.62 38.22
N ASP A 131 20.78 27.03 39.07
CA ASP A 131 21.19 26.20 40.20
C ASP A 131 20.69 24.76 39.97
N VAL A 132 21.35 23.76 40.55
CA VAL A 132 20.84 22.37 40.52
C VAL A 132 19.60 22.30 41.39
N VAL A 133 18.55 21.61 40.93
CA VAL A 133 17.40 21.24 41.77
C VAL A 133 17.21 19.73 41.79
N VAL A 134 16.97 19.19 42.98
CA VAL A 134 16.65 17.77 43.18
C VAL A 134 15.31 17.67 43.91
N LEU A 135 14.39 16.86 43.37
CA LEU A 135 13.05 16.67 43.89
C LEU A 135 12.78 15.20 44.19
N VAL A 136 12.04 14.90 45.26
CA VAL A 136 11.57 13.55 45.58
C VAL A 136 10.05 13.55 45.70
N TYR A 137 9.39 12.73 44.90
CA TYR A 137 7.96 12.49 44.95
C TYR A 137 7.68 11.07 45.44
N ASN A 138 6.60 10.88 46.19
CA ASN A 138 6.10 9.54 46.45
C ASN A 138 5.39 8.96 45.20
N SER A 139 5.04 7.67 45.24
CA SER A 139 4.39 6.97 44.13
C SER A 139 3.04 7.57 43.67
N SER A 140 2.41 8.39 44.53
CA SER A 140 1.15 9.09 44.26
C SER A 140 1.35 10.53 43.74
N GLY A 141 2.59 10.94 43.45
CA GLY A 141 2.90 12.26 42.90
C GLY A 141 2.93 13.39 43.94
N THR A 142 3.01 13.10 45.24
CA THR A 142 3.15 14.14 46.28
C THR A 142 4.63 14.41 46.57
N LEU A 143 5.05 15.68 46.46
CA LEU A 143 6.41 16.12 46.79
C LEU A 143 6.70 15.85 48.28
N GLN A 144 7.79 15.15 48.55
CA GLN A 144 8.27 14.83 49.90
C GLN A 144 9.42 15.75 50.30
N TYR A 145 10.40 15.89 49.41
CA TYR A 145 11.63 16.65 49.64
C TYR A 145 12.04 17.41 48.39
N SER A 146 12.66 18.57 48.58
CA SER A 146 13.29 19.34 47.51
C SER A 146 14.54 20.04 48.04
N THR A 147 15.59 20.12 47.25
CA THR A 147 16.80 20.91 47.57
C THR A 147 17.33 21.60 46.32
N THR A 148 18.02 22.73 46.51
CA THR A 148 18.77 23.42 45.47
C THR A 148 20.25 23.48 45.85
N TYR A 149 21.14 23.46 44.87
CA TYR A 149 22.59 23.56 45.10
C TYR A 149 23.21 24.57 44.13
N ASP A 150 23.94 25.53 44.71
CA ASP A 150 24.56 26.67 44.04
C ASP A 150 26.05 26.75 44.46
N VAL A 151 26.93 26.78 43.45
CA VAL A 151 28.37 26.96 43.55
C VAL A 151 28.70 28.40 43.19
N ASN A 152 28.93 29.20 44.24
CA ASN A 152 29.44 30.58 44.14
C ASN A 152 28.57 31.56 43.33
N GLY A 153 27.30 31.27 43.10
CA GLY A 153 26.36 32.14 42.41
C GLY A 153 26.59 32.19 40.90
N LEU A 154 26.97 31.08 40.27
CA LEU A 154 27.17 30.91 38.82
C LEU A 154 26.36 29.70 38.32
N ASN A 155 26.38 29.43 37.01
CA ASN A 155 25.54 28.36 36.45
C ASN A 155 25.96 26.96 36.92
N ASP A 156 25.07 26.28 37.64
CA ASP A 156 25.08 24.88 37.99
C ASP A 156 23.89 24.14 37.34
N ILE A 157 24.16 23.43 36.26
CA ILE A 157 23.14 22.76 35.45
C ILE A 157 23.14 21.26 35.76
N GLY A 158 22.08 20.77 36.40
CA GLY A 158 21.86 19.34 36.62
C GLY A 158 21.94 18.55 35.31
N THR A 159 22.51 17.35 35.33
CA THR A 159 22.71 16.54 34.10
C THR A 159 22.12 15.15 34.22
N ALA A 160 22.38 14.44 35.31
CA ALA A 160 21.86 13.08 35.52
C ALA A 160 21.75 12.73 37.00
N ILE A 161 20.89 11.75 37.31
CA ILE A 161 20.69 11.22 38.65
C ILE A 161 20.74 9.69 38.66
N ASN A 162 21.34 9.12 39.69
CA ASN A 162 21.38 7.68 39.92
C ASN A 162 21.35 7.37 41.42
N PHE A 163 21.32 6.09 41.77
CA PHE A 163 21.39 5.65 43.16
C PHE A 163 22.75 5.02 43.47
N ASP A 164 23.24 5.30 44.67
CA ASP A 164 24.34 4.59 45.30
C ASP A 164 23.92 3.15 45.69
N SER A 165 24.87 2.37 46.17
CA SER A 165 24.69 0.98 46.61
C SER A 165 23.75 0.82 47.82
N ASN A 166 23.45 1.90 48.54
CA ASN A 166 22.48 1.98 49.64
C ASN A 166 21.11 2.52 49.21
N GLY A 167 20.93 2.92 47.95
CA GLY A 167 19.72 3.53 47.42
C GLY A 167 19.63 5.06 47.60
N TYR A 168 20.72 5.71 47.99
CA TYR A 168 20.81 7.16 48.15
C TYR A 168 21.04 7.87 46.81
N PRO A 169 20.40 9.03 46.56
CA PRO A 169 20.54 9.71 45.28
C PRO A 169 21.90 10.40 45.12
N ILE A 170 22.55 10.15 43.99
CA ILE A 170 23.75 10.84 43.53
C ILE A 170 23.43 11.55 42.22
N VAL A 171 23.79 12.83 42.12
CA VAL A 171 23.54 13.72 40.99
C VAL A 171 24.85 14.20 40.41
N CYS A 172 24.95 14.28 39.09
CA CYS A 172 26.01 15.03 38.43
C CYS A 172 25.45 16.29 37.74
N ALA A 173 26.26 17.34 37.72
CA ALA A 173 25.92 18.64 37.17
C ALA A 173 27.15 19.33 36.56
N SER A 174 26.92 20.24 35.63
CA SER A 174 27.93 21.15 35.08
C SER A 174 27.98 22.40 35.94
N SER A 175 29.13 22.80 36.48
CA SER A 175 29.26 23.95 37.40
C SER A 175 30.22 25.00 36.86
N GLU A 176 29.78 26.25 36.70
CA GLU A 176 30.62 27.34 36.19
C GLU A 176 31.48 27.98 37.28
N ASN A 177 32.75 28.25 36.94
CA ASN A 177 33.64 29.04 37.77
C ASN A 177 33.75 30.51 37.29
N SER A 178 34.47 31.34 38.07
CA SER A 178 34.57 32.80 37.86
C SER A 178 35.15 33.25 36.49
N THR A 179 35.67 32.32 35.69
CA THR A 179 36.20 32.55 34.34
C THR A 179 35.29 32.00 33.22
N THR A 180 34.04 31.65 33.52
CA THR A 180 33.06 31.03 32.59
C THR A 180 33.51 29.67 32.03
N MET A 181 34.37 28.96 32.76
CA MET A 181 34.75 27.58 32.46
C MET A 181 33.88 26.68 33.32
N SER A 182 33.24 25.68 32.71
CA SER A 182 32.40 24.72 33.43
C SER A 182 33.25 23.55 33.90
N ASP A 183 32.94 23.03 35.08
CA ASP A 183 33.61 21.90 35.73
C ASP A 183 32.58 20.79 36.07
N PHE A 184 33.04 19.57 36.34
CA PHE A 184 32.15 18.50 36.82
C PHE A 184 31.78 18.76 38.28
N LEU A 185 30.50 18.76 38.61
CA LEU A 185 29.98 18.75 39.97
C LEU A 185 29.27 17.42 40.26
N VAL A 186 29.65 16.76 41.35
CA VAL A 186 29.01 15.52 41.82
C VAL A 186 28.49 15.75 43.23
N LEU A 187 27.21 15.43 43.43
CA LEU A 187 26.48 15.66 44.67
C LEU A 187 25.89 14.34 45.15
N SER A 188 26.13 14.00 46.42
CA SER A 188 25.48 12.84 47.06
C SER A 188 24.63 13.32 48.22
N TYR A 189 23.42 12.77 48.32
CA TYR A 189 22.48 13.09 49.38
C TYR A 189 21.95 11.83 50.04
N ASP A 190 21.43 11.94 51.26
CA ASP A 190 20.56 10.89 51.81
C ASP A 190 19.15 10.92 51.18
N ASN A 191 18.29 9.97 51.58
CA ASN A 191 16.91 9.88 51.09
C ASN A 191 15.99 11.04 51.52
N THR A 192 16.47 11.96 52.38
CA THR A 192 15.78 13.20 52.76
C THR A 192 16.32 14.43 52.04
N LEU A 193 17.23 14.23 51.07
CA LEU A 193 17.98 15.26 50.35
C LEU A 193 18.92 16.10 51.24
N SER A 194 19.41 15.54 52.35
CA SER A 194 20.50 16.15 53.10
C SER A 194 21.83 15.82 52.43
N LEU A 195 22.66 16.83 52.14
CA LEU A 195 23.94 16.64 51.44
C LEU A 195 24.92 15.83 52.29
N LEU A 196 25.42 14.74 51.73
CA LEU A 196 26.43 13.87 52.36
C LEU A 196 27.84 14.31 51.97
N TRP A 197 28.08 14.50 50.67
CA TRP A 197 29.34 15.01 50.14
C TRP A 197 29.10 15.67 48.77
N ASN A 198 30.04 16.53 48.39
CA ASN A 198 30.12 17.11 47.04
C ASN A 198 31.58 17.11 46.57
N THR A 199 31.77 17.00 45.26
CA THR A 199 33.09 17.03 44.63
C THR A 199 33.03 17.82 43.33
N ILE A 200 33.96 18.76 43.18
CA ILE A 200 34.23 19.43 41.90
C ILE A 200 35.46 18.79 41.28
N TYR A 201 35.33 18.34 40.04
CA TYR A 201 36.45 17.88 39.25
C TYR A 201 36.75 18.92 38.17
N ASP A 202 37.93 19.53 38.31
CA ASP A 202 38.48 20.59 37.47
C ASP A 202 39.87 20.15 36.98
N TYR A 203 39.91 19.61 35.77
CA TYR A 203 41.12 19.16 35.15
C TYR A 203 41.85 20.32 34.47
N SER A 204 43.09 20.54 34.91
CA SER A 204 43.97 21.57 34.36
C SER A 204 43.42 23.01 34.44
N SER A 205 42.39 23.27 35.25
CA SER A 205 41.73 24.59 35.32
C SER A 205 41.12 25.01 33.98
N LEU A 206 40.47 24.04 33.31
CA LEU A 206 39.86 24.18 31.99
C LEU A 206 38.44 23.58 31.98
N ILE A 207 37.77 23.56 30.82
CA ILE A 207 36.36 23.17 30.72
C ILE A 207 36.20 21.65 30.81
N ASP A 208 35.40 21.21 31.78
CA ASP A 208 34.90 19.86 31.98
C ASP A 208 33.36 19.86 32.05
N VAL A 209 32.70 19.15 31.15
CA VAL A 209 31.23 19.05 31.10
C VAL A 209 30.77 17.59 31.25
N PRO A 210 30.02 17.23 32.30
CA PRO A 210 29.50 15.87 32.46
C PRO A 210 28.33 15.63 31.51
N VAL A 211 28.15 14.37 31.11
CA VAL A 211 27.04 13.89 30.27
C VAL A 211 26.18 12.87 31.03
N GLY A 212 26.77 12.15 31.98
CA GLY A 212 25.97 11.39 32.93
C GLY A 212 26.78 10.55 33.93
N ILE A 213 26.03 9.83 34.75
CA ILE A 213 26.52 9.18 35.98
C ILE A 213 26.08 7.73 36.10
N GLU A 214 27.01 6.86 36.49
CA GLU A 214 26.77 5.45 36.81
C GLU A 214 27.47 5.05 38.11
N VAL A 215 26.90 4.06 38.80
CA VAL A 215 27.47 3.52 40.04
C VAL A 215 27.86 2.06 39.83
N ILE A 216 29.12 1.73 40.12
CA ILE A 216 29.68 0.38 39.93
C ILE A 216 30.64 0.06 41.08
N SER A 217 30.36 -1.03 41.81
CA SER A 217 31.29 -1.63 42.77
C SER A 217 31.90 -0.67 43.81
N GLY A 218 31.07 0.20 44.41
CA GLY A 218 31.54 1.17 45.41
C GLY A 218 32.15 2.44 44.82
N LYS A 219 31.97 2.68 43.51
CA LYS A 219 32.47 3.85 42.80
C LYS A 219 31.36 4.56 42.05
N VAL A 220 31.51 5.88 41.92
CA VAL A 220 30.72 6.73 41.04
C VAL A 220 31.55 7.03 39.80
N LEU A 221 30.99 6.73 38.63
CA LEU A 221 31.58 6.97 37.32
C LEU A 221 30.84 8.13 36.65
N VAL A 222 31.56 9.19 36.30
CA VAL A 222 31.01 10.34 35.57
C VAL A 222 31.69 10.43 34.22
N ALA A 223 30.91 10.27 33.15
CA ALA A 223 31.37 10.41 31.78
C ALA A 223 31.11 11.83 31.28
N GLY A 224 32.03 12.41 30.52
CA GLY A 224 31.87 13.74 29.96
C GLY A 224 33.01 14.15 29.03
N ALA A 225 33.03 15.43 28.64
CA ALA A 225 34.15 16.04 27.94
C ALA A 225 35.06 16.72 28.96
N SER A 226 36.38 16.65 28.77
CA SER A 226 37.34 17.35 29.61
C SER A 226 38.48 17.94 28.79
N ALA A 227 38.76 19.22 29.00
CA ALA A 227 39.71 19.99 28.21
C ALA A 227 41.16 19.77 28.67
N ASN A 228 42.01 19.32 27.76
CA ASN A 228 43.47 19.35 27.95
C ASN A 228 44.06 20.72 27.57
N SER A 229 43.39 21.44 26.66
CA SER A 229 43.69 22.84 26.30
C SER A 229 42.41 23.54 25.81
N LEU A 230 42.46 24.86 25.63
CA LEU A 230 41.31 25.64 25.09
C LEU A 230 40.80 25.17 23.72
N THR A 231 41.60 24.40 22.99
CA THR A 231 41.30 23.91 21.63
C THR A 231 41.32 22.38 21.53
N ASP A 232 41.38 21.67 22.66
CA ASP A 232 41.59 20.22 22.70
C ASP A 232 40.85 19.60 23.88
N TRP A 233 39.74 18.92 23.61
CA TRP A 233 38.88 18.29 24.62
C TRP A 233 38.84 16.79 24.37
N ASP A 234 39.01 15.99 25.41
CA ASP A 234 38.96 14.53 25.37
C ASP A 234 37.62 14.01 25.90
N TYR A 235 37.22 12.84 25.44
CA TYR A 235 36.26 12.02 26.20
C TYR A 235 36.94 11.57 27.49
N THR A 236 36.30 11.85 28.63
CA THR A 236 36.78 11.41 29.93
C THR A 236 35.73 10.59 30.68
N VAL A 237 36.20 9.62 31.45
CA VAL A 237 35.43 8.98 32.53
C VAL A 237 36.19 9.10 33.83
N VAL A 238 35.59 9.81 34.78
CA VAL A 238 36.15 10.10 36.10
C VAL A 238 35.53 9.17 37.13
N GLU A 239 36.35 8.54 37.95
CA GLU A 239 35.95 7.70 39.08
C GLU A 239 36.06 8.46 40.40
N PHE A 240 35.00 8.38 41.20
CA PHE A 240 34.98 8.84 42.58
C PHE A 240 34.65 7.70 43.53
N ASP A 241 35.13 7.76 44.76
CA ASP A 241 34.73 6.87 45.84
C ASP A 241 33.27 7.16 46.22
N GLU A 242 32.41 6.14 46.21
CA GLU A 242 30.97 6.31 46.43
C GLU A 242 30.64 6.86 47.83
N THR A 243 31.41 6.49 48.84
CA THR A 243 31.12 6.86 50.22
C THR A 243 31.61 8.27 50.57
N THR A 244 32.77 8.66 50.05
CA THR A 244 33.46 9.91 50.42
C THR A 244 33.41 10.98 49.35
N GLY A 245 33.08 10.63 48.10
CA GLY A 245 33.18 11.53 46.95
C GLY A 245 34.60 11.80 46.48
N SER A 246 35.62 11.20 47.11
CA SER A 246 37.02 11.47 46.78
C SER A 246 37.34 11.04 45.35
N TYR A 247 38.04 11.88 44.58
CA TYR A 247 38.58 11.49 43.27
C TYR A 247 39.50 10.27 43.41
N LEU A 248 39.32 9.28 42.52
CA LEU A 248 40.11 8.06 42.47
C LEU A 248 41.03 8.03 41.24
N ALA A 249 40.46 8.19 40.04
CA ALA A 249 41.17 8.15 38.77
C ALA A 249 40.31 8.75 37.65
N ASP A 250 40.92 9.11 36.52
CA ASP A 250 40.22 9.41 35.27
C ASP A 250 40.87 8.68 34.09
N THR A 251 40.07 8.38 33.07
CA THR A 251 40.52 7.77 31.82
C THR A 251 40.11 8.66 30.66
N ARG A 252 41.08 8.98 29.79
CA ARG A 252 40.92 9.89 28.65
C ARG A 252 41.28 9.23 27.33
N ASP A 253 40.48 9.49 26.29
CA ASP A 253 40.81 9.12 24.90
C ASP A 253 41.62 10.25 24.25
N ASN A 254 42.94 10.24 24.39
CA ASN A 254 43.83 11.31 23.94
C ASN A 254 44.16 11.17 22.44
N ILE A 255 43.47 11.95 21.59
CA ILE A 255 43.76 12.07 20.15
C ILE A 255 44.71 13.25 19.95
N SER A 256 45.93 12.99 19.46
CA SER A 256 46.89 14.07 19.24
C SER A 256 46.49 14.95 18.04
N GLY A 257 46.17 16.21 18.31
CA GLY A 257 46.14 17.26 17.29
C GLY A 257 44.75 17.64 16.80
N VAL A 258 44.19 18.65 17.48
CA VAL A 258 43.12 19.57 17.05
C VAL A 258 41.70 18.98 17.01
N GLY A 259 40.90 19.23 18.07
CA GLY A 259 39.47 18.91 18.07
C GLY A 259 38.74 19.20 19.39
N TYR A 260 37.44 19.53 19.30
CA TYR A 260 36.53 19.48 20.45
C TYR A 260 35.83 18.11 20.46
N ASP A 261 36.30 17.14 21.23
CA ASP A 261 35.57 15.88 21.35
C ASP A 261 34.33 16.10 22.24
N GLN A 262 33.16 15.79 21.69
CA GLN A 262 31.87 16.05 22.30
C GLN A 262 31.09 14.74 22.47
N PRO A 263 31.16 14.12 23.67
CA PRO A 263 30.32 12.99 24.01
C PRO A 263 28.87 13.44 24.15
N PHE A 264 27.94 12.68 23.58
CA PHE A 264 26.50 12.97 23.63
C PHE A 264 25.69 11.90 24.35
N ALA A 265 26.18 10.66 24.38
CA ALA A 265 25.48 9.57 25.03
C ALA A 265 26.45 8.54 25.61
N PHE A 266 26.01 7.87 26.68
CA PHE A 266 26.74 6.79 27.32
C PHE A 266 25.78 5.72 27.85
N CYS A 267 26.28 4.50 28.00
CA CYS A 267 25.55 3.39 28.62
C CYS A 267 26.52 2.35 29.23
N LYS A 268 25.99 1.39 29.99
CA LYS A 268 26.76 0.24 30.50
C LYS A 268 26.19 -1.10 30.07
N ASP A 269 27.04 -2.13 30.02
CA ASP A 269 26.60 -3.52 29.90
C ASP A 269 26.46 -4.20 31.27
N ALA A 270 25.92 -5.42 31.28
CA ALA A 270 25.75 -6.24 32.48
C ALA A 270 27.07 -6.65 33.15
N SER A 271 28.21 -6.53 32.45
CA SER A 271 29.54 -6.78 33.01
C SER A 271 30.19 -5.52 33.61
N GLY A 272 29.50 -4.38 33.57
CA GLY A 272 29.98 -3.09 34.07
C GLY A 272 30.93 -2.37 33.13
N ASN A 273 31.07 -2.79 31.87
CA ASN A 273 31.80 -1.99 30.89
C ASN A 273 30.97 -0.76 30.55
N THR A 274 31.64 0.39 30.45
CA THR A 274 31.03 1.68 30.07
C THR A 274 31.30 1.95 28.60
N TYR A 275 30.33 2.50 27.90
CA TYR A 275 30.41 2.86 26.49
C TYR A 275 30.01 4.31 26.32
N VAL A 276 30.77 5.06 25.53
CA VAL A 276 30.52 6.48 25.27
C VAL A 276 30.55 6.73 23.77
N THR A 277 29.62 7.54 23.27
CA THR A 277 29.57 7.98 21.87
C THR A 277 29.28 9.47 21.74
N GLY A 278 29.55 10.02 20.56
CA GLY A 278 29.38 11.43 20.23
C GLY A 278 30.12 11.76 18.94
N ARG A 279 30.85 12.87 18.91
CA ARG A 279 31.71 13.26 17.79
C ARG A 279 33.10 13.67 18.24
N ALA A 280 34.10 13.42 17.39
CA ALA A 280 35.48 13.85 17.60
C ALA A 280 36.04 14.45 16.31
N SER A 281 36.95 15.43 16.41
CA SER A 281 37.64 15.93 15.21
C SER A 281 38.95 15.19 15.02
N THR A 282 39.07 14.45 13.91
CA THR A 282 40.29 13.69 13.60
C THR A 282 41.30 14.47 12.76
N ASN A 283 40.90 15.64 12.23
CA ASN A 283 41.70 16.45 11.31
C ASN A 283 41.52 17.98 11.48
N GLY A 284 40.76 18.43 12.48
CA GLY A 284 40.52 19.84 12.80
C GLY A 284 39.54 20.60 11.87
N ILE A 285 38.95 19.94 10.86
CA ILE A 285 38.05 20.58 9.86
C ILE A 285 36.70 19.86 9.78
N ASN A 286 36.66 18.56 10.13
CA ASN A 286 35.45 17.74 10.17
C ASN A 286 35.29 17.05 11.55
N TYR A 287 34.05 16.69 11.89
CA TYR A 287 33.73 15.83 13.02
C TYR A 287 33.22 14.48 12.55
N ASP A 288 33.74 13.41 13.15
CA ASP A 288 33.39 12.03 12.84
C ASP A 288 32.77 11.37 14.08
N VAL A 289 31.95 10.32 13.89
CA VAL A 289 31.38 9.59 15.03
C VAL A 289 32.49 8.90 15.80
N ARG A 290 32.61 9.18 17.09
CA ARG A 290 33.59 8.55 17.99
C ARG A 290 32.87 7.70 19.02
N THR A 291 33.28 6.43 19.15
CA THR A 291 32.72 5.49 20.12
C THR A 291 33.83 4.76 20.87
N MET A 292 33.73 4.69 22.20
CA MET A 292 34.71 4.02 23.04
C MET A 292 34.06 3.02 24.01
N LYS A 293 34.80 1.95 24.34
CA LYS A 293 34.48 1.01 25.42
C LYS A 293 35.54 1.09 26.51
N ILE A 294 35.09 1.15 27.76
CA ILE A 294 35.90 1.24 28.96
C ILE A 294 35.54 0.07 29.88
N SER A 295 36.55 -0.64 30.39
CA SER A 295 36.36 -1.74 31.34
C SER A 295 35.94 -1.23 32.72
N PRO A 296 35.36 -2.07 33.61
CA PRO A 296 35.12 -1.72 35.01
C PRO A 296 36.36 -1.28 35.81
N LEU A 297 37.56 -1.58 35.31
CA LEU A 297 38.83 -1.15 35.90
C LEU A 297 39.28 0.24 35.42
N ASN A 298 38.40 0.98 34.74
CA ASN A 298 38.68 2.26 34.10
C ASN A 298 39.88 2.17 33.15
N THR A 299 39.79 1.27 32.16
CA THR A 299 40.78 1.14 31.10
C THR A 299 40.07 1.09 29.76
N ILE A 300 40.58 1.83 28.77
CA ILE A 300 40.04 1.81 27.41
C ILE A 300 40.30 0.42 26.81
N VAL A 301 39.22 -0.27 26.46
CA VAL A 301 39.29 -1.59 25.82
C VAL A 301 39.44 -1.43 24.31
N TRP A 302 38.65 -0.54 23.71
CA TRP A 302 38.76 -0.17 22.30
C TRP A 302 38.12 1.18 22.04
N THR A 303 38.53 1.79 20.93
CA THR A 303 37.93 3.01 20.37
C THR A 303 37.71 2.84 18.88
N GLN A 304 36.65 3.43 18.36
CA GLN A 304 36.27 3.37 16.94
C GLN A 304 35.85 4.75 16.45
N THR A 305 36.27 5.07 15.24
CA THR A 305 35.82 6.25 14.50
C THR A 305 35.07 5.80 13.25
N PHE A 306 33.91 6.39 13.00
CA PHE A 306 33.17 6.24 11.76
C PHE A 306 33.09 7.59 11.06
N ASP A 307 33.63 7.63 9.85
CA ASP A 307 33.57 8.76 8.91
C ASP A 307 32.88 8.26 7.64
N GLY A 308 31.78 8.91 7.27
CA GLY A 308 30.96 8.60 6.12
C GLY A 308 31.65 8.98 4.81
N VAL A 309 31.34 10.17 4.30
CA VAL A 309 31.93 10.69 3.05
C VAL A 309 32.96 11.80 3.28
N GLY A 310 33.55 11.89 4.47
CA GLY A 310 34.49 12.95 4.85
C GLY A 310 33.82 14.27 5.24
N LEU A 311 32.58 14.19 5.75
CA LEU A 311 31.77 15.34 6.22
C LEU A 311 31.20 15.04 7.61
N GLU A 312 30.48 16.00 8.18
CA GLU A 312 30.11 15.96 9.60
C GLU A 312 29.22 14.76 9.96
N ASP A 313 29.67 13.91 10.89
CA ASP A 313 28.95 12.75 11.38
C ASP A 313 28.87 12.78 12.91
N ILE A 314 27.71 12.41 13.46
CA ILE A 314 27.45 12.48 14.90
C ILE A 314 26.75 11.22 15.41
N GLY A 315 27.24 10.66 16.53
CA GLY A 315 26.52 9.68 17.34
C GLY A 315 25.71 10.35 18.45
N ASN A 316 24.38 10.42 18.32
CA ASN A 316 23.48 11.03 19.30
C ASN A 316 23.07 10.10 20.45
N THR A 317 23.09 8.79 20.23
CA THR A 317 22.55 7.79 21.17
C THR A 317 23.33 6.49 21.08
N ILE A 318 23.42 5.76 22.19
CA ILE A 318 24.10 4.46 22.28
C ILE A 318 23.29 3.47 23.13
N ALA A 319 23.33 2.20 22.75
CA ALA A 319 22.82 1.10 23.57
C ALA A 319 23.67 -0.17 23.35
N VAL A 320 23.64 -1.08 24.32
CA VAL A 320 24.38 -2.34 24.28
C VAL A 320 23.45 -3.53 24.54
N ASP A 321 23.55 -4.58 23.71
CA ASP A 321 22.73 -5.78 23.87
C ASP A 321 23.34 -6.77 24.88
N GLY A 322 22.60 -7.84 25.21
CA GLY A 322 23.06 -8.86 26.15
C GLY A 322 24.29 -9.67 25.69
N ASN A 323 24.68 -9.58 24.41
CA ASN A 323 25.91 -10.18 23.87
C ASN A 323 27.08 -9.19 23.85
N GLY A 324 26.89 -7.96 24.32
CA GLY A 324 27.88 -6.88 24.30
C GLY A 324 28.04 -6.22 22.93
N ASN A 325 27.10 -6.41 21.99
CA ASN A 325 27.12 -5.64 20.74
C ASN A 325 26.65 -4.22 21.01
N VAL A 326 27.34 -3.24 20.41
CA VAL A 326 27.11 -1.82 20.63
C VAL A 326 26.38 -1.22 19.45
N ILE A 327 25.26 -0.55 19.70
CA ILE A 327 24.45 0.12 18.70
C ILE A 327 24.57 1.63 18.92
N VAL A 328 24.97 2.36 17.88
CA VAL A 328 25.08 3.83 17.90
C VAL A 328 24.10 4.40 16.88
N GLY A 329 23.33 5.42 17.26
CA GLY A 329 22.42 6.13 16.37
C GLY A 329 22.74 7.61 16.30
N GLY A 330 22.55 8.23 15.14
CA GLY A 330 22.70 9.67 14.94
C GLY A 330 22.49 10.08 13.50
N PHE A 331 23.43 10.82 12.91
CA PHE A 331 23.39 11.19 11.49
C PHE A 331 24.75 11.14 10.81
N THR A 332 24.73 11.03 9.49
CA THR A 332 25.90 11.21 8.61
C THR A 332 25.62 12.27 7.53
N THR A 333 26.59 13.11 7.20
CA THR A 333 26.40 14.19 6.21
C THR A 333 26.79 13.74 4.81
N LYS A 334 25.89 13.93 3.85
CA LYS A 334 26.14 13.63 2.43
C LYS A 334 26.90 14.75 1.74
N SER A 335 27.42 14.45 0.54
CA SER A 335 28.12 15.39 -0.34
C SER A 335 27.32 16.65 -0.72
N ASN A 336 25.99 16.65 -0.55
CA ASN A 336 25.13 17.82 -0.76
C ASN A 336 24.85 18.63 0.53
N ASN A 337 25.61 18.40 1.61
CA ASN A 337 25.45 19.01 2.93
C ASN A 337 24.08 18.76 3.58
N LYS A 338 23.45 17.62 3.28
CA LYS A 338 22.23 17.15 3.94
C LYS A 338 22.50 15.92 4.78
N LYS A 339 21.79 15.80 5.89
CA LYS A 339 22.00 14.73 6.88
C LYS A 339 21.09 13.54 6.59
N ASP A 340 21.67 12.35 6.67
CA ASP A 340 20.96 11.08 6.64
C ASP A 340 20.93 10.47 8.05
N LEU A 341 19.84 9.77 8.37
CA LEU A 341 19.77 8.91 9.54
C LEU A 341 20.94 7.94 9.53
N LEU A 342 21.58 7.73 10.69
CA LEU A 342 22.68 6.78 10.84
C LEU A 342 22.40 5.82 12.00
N VAL A 343 22.58 4.53 11.76
CA VAL A 343 22.68 3.49 12.80
C VAL A 343 23.87 2.58 12.52
N LEU A 344 24.74 2.42 13.51
CA LEU A 344 25.94 1.58 13.46
C LEU A 344 25.79 0.42 14.45
N LYS A 345 26.27 -0.77 14.07
CA LYS A 345 26.44 -1.89 15.00
C LYS A 345 27.88 -2.34 15.05
N TYR A 346 28.47 -2.34 16.25
CA TYR A 346 29.75 -2.96 16.55
C TYR A 346 29.54 -4.26 17.34
N ASN A 347 30.41 -5.24 17.16
CA ASN A 347 30.46 -6.38 18.08
C ASN A 347 31.17 -5.99 19.39
N SER A 348 31.20 -6.91 20.36
CA SER A 348 31.82 -6.68 21.68
C SER A 348 33.31 -6.33 21.65
N SER A 349 34.00 -6.64 20.55
CA SER A 349 35.41 -6.34 20.29
C SER A 349 35.62 -5.01 19.53
N GLY A 350 34.55 -4.26 19.26
CA GLY A 350 34.61 -2.99 18.53
C GLY A 350 34.68 -3.13 17.01
N THR A 351 34.49 -4.33 16.44
CA THR A 351 34.46 -4.49 14.98
C THR A 351 33.09 -4.09 14.44
N LEU A 352 33.06 -3.14 13.49
CA LEU A 352 31.83 -2.74 12.80
C LEU A 352 31.24 -3.95 12.05
N GLN A 353 29.98 -4.26 12.34
CA GLN A 353 29.24 -5.38 11.74
C GLN A 353 28.41 -4.92 10.55
N TRP A 354 27.72 -3.80 10.69
CA TRP A 354 26.94 -3.18 9.63
C TRP A 354 26.65 -1.71 9.93
N THR A 355 26.31 -0.98 8.88
CA THR A 355 25.85 0.41 8.89
C THR A 355 24.49 0.47 8.20
N GLN A 356 23.56 1.25 8.76
CA GLN A 356 22.27 1.58 8.16
C GLN A 356 22.18 3.10 8.00
N THR A 357 21.85 3.55 6.79
CA THR A 357 21.62 4.96 6.48
C THR A 357 20.28 5.17 5.79
N GLN A 358 19.59 6.26 6.09
CA GLN A 358 18.33 6.61 5.41
C GLN A 358 18.24 8.12 5.15
N THR A 359 18.08 8.47 3.87
CA THR A 359 17.79 9.84 3.44
C THR A 359 16.37 10.26 3.84
N SER A 360 16.22 11.53 4.22
CA SER A 360 14.92 12.15 4.46
C SER A 360 13.98 12.02 3.25
N LYS A 361 12.67 11.91 3.49
CA LYS A 361 11.66 11.93 2.42
C LYS A 361 11.75 13.17 1.53
N ASP A 362 12.07 14.34 2.08
CA ASP A 362 12.51 15.50 1.32
C ASP A 362 14.04 15.41 1.13
N PRO A 363 14.56 15.09 -0.07
CA PRO A 363 16.00 14.91 -0.27
C PRO A 363 16.84 16.16 0.00
N ALA A 364 16.20 17.34 0.08
CA ALA A 364 16.81 18.62 0.41
C ALA A 364 16.76 18.96 1.91
N ALA A 365 16.25 18.06 2.75
CA ALA A 365 16.16 18.21 4.20
C ALA A 365 17.07 17.24 4.95
N ASP A 366 17.24 17.52 6.23
CA ASP A 366 18.02 16.71 7.16
C ASP A 366 17.15 15.61 7.80
N ALA A 367 17.76 14.47 8.07
CA ALA A 367 17.21 13.45 8.95
C ALA A 367 18.27 12.95 9.96
N PHE A 368 17.83 12.60 11.17
CA PHE A 368 18.71 12.17 12.26
C PHE A 368 17.99 11.29 13.30
N VAL A 369 18.70 10.32 13.87
CA VAL A 369 18.20 9.51 14.99
C VAL A 369 18.42 10.30 16.26
N LYS A 370 17.35 10.48 17.06
CA LYS A 370 17.43 11.17 18.36
C LYS A 370 17.79 10.20 19.47
N LYS A 371 17.06 9.09 19.57
CA LYS A 371 17.16 8.12 20.66
C LYS A 371 16.87 6.72 20.14
N LEU A 372 17.56 5.72 20.69
CA LEU A 372 17.29 4.32 20.42
C LEU A 372 17.30 3.49 21.71
N VAL A 373 16.57 2.37 21.70
CA VAL A 373 16.51 1.38 22.78
C VAL A 373 16.49 -0.04 22.19
N LEU A 374 16.98 -1.02 22.95
CA LEU A 374 17.10 -2.42 22.50
C LEU A 374 16.19 -3.36 23.28
N ASN A 375 15.48 -4.25 22.57
CA ASN A 375 14.77 -5.34 23.24
C ASN A 375 15.75 -6.47 23.67
N THR A 376 15.24 -7.47 24.37
CA THR A 376 16.03 -8.63 24.81
C THR A 376 16.62 -9.45 23.65
N GLY A 377 16.01 -9.39 22.46
CA GLY A 377 16.51 -10.02 21.23
C GLY A 377 17.59 -9.20 20.50
N GLY A 378 17.89 -7.98 20.96
CA GLY A 378 18.82 -7.05 20.32
C GLY A 378 18.23 -6.31 19.11
N ASP A 379 16.92 -6.36 18.90
CA ASP A 379 16.25 -5.49 17.94
C ASP A 379 16.23 -4.06 18.46
N ILE A 380 16.36 -3.12 17.53
CA ILE A 380 16.57 -1.70 17.77
C ILE A 380 15.28 -0.96 17.50
N TYR A 381 14.77 -0.23 18.48
CA TYR A 381 13.67 0.71 18.30
C TYR A 381 14.23 2.12 18.39
N TYR A 382 13.83 2.99 17.47
CA TYR A 382 14.37 4.33 17.38
C TYR A 382 13.25 5.35 17.24
N ILE A 383 13.53 6.56 17.72
CA ILE A 383 12.82 7.77 17.36
C ILE A 383 13.77 8.73 16.64
N ALA A 384 13.30 9.31 15.53
CA ALA A 384 14.09 10.08 14.59
C ALA A 384 13.31 11.30 14.07
N GLY A 385 14.01 12.27 13.50
CA GLY A 385 13.43 13.48 12.92
C GLY A 385 13.73 13.57 11.44
N GLU A 386 12.76 14.02 10.64
CA GLU A 386 12.95 14.31 9.22
C GLU A 386 11.97 15.39 8.72
N LYS A 387 12.07 15.80 7.45
CA LYS A 387 11.03 16.59 6.77
C LYS A 387 10.38 15.80 5.64
N GLY A 388 9.05 15.82 5.56
CA GLY A 388 8.33 15.26 4.41
C GLY A 388 8.35 16.20 3.19
N ILE A 389 8.18 15.68 1.98
CA ILE A 389 8.09 16.50 0.74
C ILE A 389 6.94 17.51 0.88
N GLY A 390 7.26 18.80 0.86
CA GLY A 390 6.27 19.88 1.02
C GLY A 390 5.55 19.90 2.38
N ALA A 391 6.06 19.18 3.37
CA ALA A 391 5.45 19.04 4.70
C ALA A 391 6.31 19.71 5.78
N ASN A 392 5.71 19.88 6.96
CA ASN A 392 6.41 20.23 8.19
C ASN A 392 7.36 19.10 8.63
N LYS A 393 8.28 19.40 9.56
CA LYS A 393 9.11 18.37 10.21
C LYS A 393 8.20 17.33 10.86
N GLN A 394 8.63 16.08 10.79
CA GLN A 394 7.93 14.94 11.37
C GLN A 394 8.88 14.10 12.21
N ALA A 395 8.37 13.56 13.32
CA ALA A 395 9.08 12.51 14.04
C ALA A 395 8.77 11.15 13.41
N LEU A 396 9.73 10.25 13.45
CA LEU A 396 9.63 8.87 12.99
C LEU A 396 9.83 7.96 14.18
N VAL A 397 8.99 6.95 14.32
CA VAL A 397 9.22 5.81 15.20
C VAL A 397 9.40 4.58 14.34
N GLY A 398 10.42 3.78 14.62
CA GLY A 398 10.69 2.59 13.81
C GLY A 398 11.45 1.50 14.55
N LYS A 399 11.56 0.36 13.88
CA LYS A 399 12.29 -0.82 14.35
C LYS A 399 13.26 -1.30 13.27
N ILE A 400 14.49 -1.61 13.66
CA ILE A 400 15.51 -2.32 12.88
C ILE A 400 15.80 -3.64 13.60
N LYS A 401 15.73 -4.77 12.89
CA LYS A 401 16.08 -6.07 13.48
C LYS A 401 17.57 -6.09 13.85
N SER A 402 17.96 -6.94 14.80
CA SER A 402 19.36 -7.08 15.23
C SER A 402 20.35 -7.41 14.09
N SER A 403 19.84 -7.94 12.97
CA SER A 403 20.54 -8.22 11.70
C SER A 403 20.83 -6.98 10.84
N GLY A 404 20.27 -5.81 11.16
CA GLY A 404 20.36 -4.59 10.36
C GLY A 404 19.20 -4.39 9.38
N LYS A 405 18.29 -5.36 9.23
CA LYS A 405 17.11 -5.22 8.34
C LYS A 405 16.05 -4.32 9.00
N LYS A 406 15.67 -3.21 8.34
CA LYS A 406 14.51 -2.40 8.73
C LYS A 406 13.25 -3.26 8.80
N SER A 407 12.54 -3.20 9.92
CA SER A 407 11.34 -4.00 10.18
C SER A 407 10.08 -3.20 9.87
N TRP A 408 9.95 -1.99 10.42
CA TRP A 408 8.83 -1.08 10.16
C TRP A 408 9.19 0.35 10.58
N GLU A 409 8.41 1.32 10.10
CA GLU A 409 8.50 2.73 10.50
C GLU A 409 7.11 3.38 10.41
N ARG A 410 6.85 4.36 11.28
CA ARG A 410 5.64 5.19 11.31
C ARG A 410 6.04 6.65 11.52
N SER A 411 5.34 7.56 10.86
CA SER A 411 5.55 9.01 11.04
C SER A 411 4.52 9.59 12.01
N ILE A 412 4.99 10.35 13.00
CA ILE A 412 4.22 11.26 13.84
C ILE A 412 4.27 12.63 13.16
N LYS A 413 3.15 13.06 12.58
CA LYS A 413 3.06 14.24 11.73
C LYS A 413 1.72 14.95 11.86
N GLY A 414 1.68 16.23 11.49
CA GLY A 414 0.47 17.04 11.45
C GLY A 414 0.71 18.38 10.77
N ASN A 415 -0.14 19.37 11.08
CA ASN A 415 -0.03 20.73 10.52
C ASN A 415 1.12 21.56 11.12
N TYR A 416 2.03 20.92 11.87
CA TYR A 416 3.05 21.57 12.68
C TYR A 416 4.35 20.76 12.63
N ASP A 417 5.46 21.38 13.01
CA ASP A 417 6.74 20.70 13.11
C ASP A 417 6.70 19.74 14.31
N TYR A 418 7.07 18.48 14.11
CA TYR A 418 7.23 17.50 15.17
C TYR A 418 8.72 17.20 15.37
N LEU A 419 9.20 17.44 16.59
CA LEU A 419 10.58 17.20 16.98
C LEU A 419 10.65 15.96 17.89
N PRO A 420 11.46 14.94 17.53
CA PRO A 420 11.58 13.72 18.34
C PRO A 420 12.35 13.99 19.63
N SER A 421 11.84 13.49 20.75
CA SER A 421 12.48 13.71 22.05
C SER A 421 13.00 12.42 22.69
N ASP A 422 12.12 11.46 22.97
CA ASP A 422 12.48 10.25 23.73
C ASP A 422 11.71 9.00 23.27
N ILE A 423 12.28 7.83 23.55
CA ILE A 423 11.67 6.52 23.30
C ILE A 423 12.03 5.56 24.43
N GLN A 424 11.04 4.79 24.91
CA GLN A 424 11.23 3.79 25.96
C GLN A 424 10.37 2.55 25.76
N PHE A 425 10.81 1.40 26.26
CA PHE A 425 9.96 0.21 26.28
C PHE A 425 8.79 0.33 27.26
N GLY A 426 7.68 -0.31 26.90
CA GLY A 426 6.56 -0.56 27.80
C GLY A 426 6.97 -1.35 29.04
N GLY A 427 6.41 -1.01 30.21
CA GLY A 427 6.53 -1.84 31.41
C GLY A 427 5.79 -3.19 31.26
N GLY A 428 6.04 -4.15 32.18
CA GLY A 428 5.22 -5.37 32.29
C GLY A 428 5.48 -6.51 31.30
N GLY A 429 6.59 -6.48 30.55
CA GLY A 429 6.95 -7.55 29.60
C GLY A 429 6.26 -7.44 28.22
N GLY A 430 5.69 -6.28 27.89
CA GLY A 430 5.01 -6.01 26.62
C GLY A 430 5.95 -5.78 25.42
N ILE A 431 5.49 -6.18 24.22
CA ILE A 431 6.14 -5.95 22.92
C ILE A 431 5.70 -4.57 22.39
N GLY A 432 6.16 -3.48 23.03
CA GLY A 432 5.75 -2.12 22.65
C GLY A 432 6.69 -1.00 23.13
N VAL A 433 6.54 0.19 22.55
CA VAL A 433 7.37 1.38 22.82
C VAL A 433 6.54 2.64 23.04
N TYR A 434 6.88 3.39 24.09
CA TYR A 434 6.45 4.77 24.29
C TYR A 434 7.35 5.71 23.50
N THR A 435 6.76 6.76 22.95
CA THR A 435 7.45 7.81 22.21
C THR A 435 6.98 9.17 22.67
N ILE A 436 7.89 10.15 22.70
CA ILE A 436 7.59 11.54 23.03
C ILE A 436 8.10 12.42 21.89
N ALA A 437 7.24 13.30 21.37
CA ALA A 437 7.59 14.30 20.38
C ALA A 437 7.01 15.67 20.74
N ILE A 438 7.74 16.75 20.45
CA ILE A 438 7.29 18.12 20.67
C ILE A 438 6.63 18.63 19.39
N LYS A 439 5.42 19.18 19.54
CA LYS A 439 4.67 19.81 18.45
C LYS A 439 4.95 21.32 18.42
N ASP A 440 5.84 21.75 17.54
CA ASP A 440 6.26 23.14 17.34
C ASP A 440 5.23 23.91 16.48
N SER A 441 4.41 24.66 17.21
CA SER A 441 3.48 25.69 16.76
C SER A 441 3.18 26.58 17.96
N THR A 442 2.50 27.71 17.80
CA THR A 442 2.21 28.73 18.84
C THR A 442 1.77 28.29 20.26
N ILE A 443 1.60 26.99 20.55
CA ILE A 443 1.17 26.39 21.83
C ILE A 443 2.10 25.22 22.28
N ASN A 444 3.25 24.97 21.63
CA ASN A 444 4.26 23.93 21.95
C ASN A 444 3.84 22.85 22.96
N VAL A 445 3.38 21.66 22.54
CA VAL A 445 2.95 20.58 23.47
C VAL A 445 3.76 19.31 23.29
N TYR A 446 3.90 18.50 24.34
CA TYR A 446 4.40 17.13 24.23
C TYR A 446 3.30 16.20 23.73
N GLU A 447 3.55 15.44 22.66
CA GLU A 447 2.74 14.29 22.25
C GLU A 447 3.42 13.01 22.75
N THR A 448 2.76 12.28 23.64
CA THR A 448 3.18 10.96 24.10
C THR A 448 2.32 9.90 23.40
N ALA A 449 2.93 8.86 22.84
CA ALA A 449 2.21 7.78 22.16
C ALA A 449 2.81 6.41 22.45
N TYR A 450 1.95 5.39 22.53
CA TYR A 450 2.35 3.99 22.72
C TYR A 450 2.06 3.15 21.48
N TYR A 451 3.07 2.41 21.04
CA TYR A 451 3.00 1.54 19.87
C TYR A 451 3.24 0.08 20.25
N THR A 452 2.46 -0.80 19.66
CA THR A 452 2.61 -2.26 19.80
C THR A 452 2.77 -2.88 18.41
N GLU A 453 3.43 -4.04 18.36
CA GLU A 453 3.64 -4.78 17.12
C GLU A 453 3.22 -6.26 17.20
N MET A 454 2.84 -6.80 16.04
CA MET A 454 2.64 -8.23 15.84
C MET A 454 3.30 -8.65 14.53
N GLU A 455 4.28 -9.55 14.63
CA GLU A 455 4.86 -10.25 13.47
C GLU A 455 3.99 -11.46 13.12
N ARG A 456 3.62 -11.60 11.84
CA ARG A 456 2.94 -12.79 11.33
C ARG A 456 3.92 -13.91 11.03
N ASP A 457 3.52 -15.14 11.34
CA ASP A 457 4.32 -16.33 11.02
C ASP A 457 4.45 -16.49 9.49
N THR A 458 5.59 -17.01 9.07
CA THR A 458 5.93 -17.30 7.68
C THR A 458 5.83 -18.79 7.37
N ALA A 459 5.47 -19.62 8.36
CA ALA A 459 5.28 -21.06 8.22
C ALA A 459 4.28 -21.40 7.10
N ARG A 460 4.68 -22.35 6.26
CA ARG A 460 3.95 -22.72 5.04
C ARG A 460 3.54 -24.18 5.07
N LYS A 461 2.35 -24.47 4.55
CA LYS A 461 2.02 -25.83 4.11
C LYS A 461 2.53 -26.01 2.69
N PHE A 462 3.25 -27.09 2.43
CA PHE A 462 3.69 -27.48 1.08
C PHE A 462 2.83 -28.61 0.54
N TYR A 463 2.62 -28.60 -0.78
CA TYR A 463 2.06 -29.73 -1.50
C TYR A 463 3.13 -30.79 -1.78
N GLY A 464 2.74 -32.02 -2.13
CA GLY A 464 3.67 -33.15 -2.36
C GLY A 464 4.73 -32.94 -3.45
N ASN A 465 4.63 -31.86 -4.24
CA ASN A 465 5.58 -31.42 -5.26
C ASN A 465 6.53 -30.30 -4.79
N GLY A 466 6.53 -29.95 -3.49
CA GLY A 466 7.42 -28.93 -2.92
C GLY A 466 6.99 -27.48 -3.09
N LYS A 467 5.86 -27.17 -3.76
CA LYS A 467 5.33 -25.80 -3.86
C LYS A 467 4.51 -25.41 -2.62
N PRO A 468 4.63 -24.17 -2.12
CA PRO A 468 3.82 -23.71 -1.00
C PRO A 468 2.35 -23.56 -1.42
N TRP A 469 1.45 -23.96 -0.52
CA TRP A 469 0.02 -24.06 -0.77
C TRP A 469 -0.78 -22.99 -0.03
N TYR A 470 -0.63 -22.89 1.30
CA TYR A 470 -1.25 -21.86 2.14
C TYR A 470 -0.36 -21.54 3.35
N LYS A 471 -0.59 -20.38 3.98
CA LYS A 471 0.04 -20.01 5.26
C LYS A 471 -0.56 -20.85 6.39
N LYS A 472 0.30 -21.53 7.14
CA LYS A 472 -0.13 -22.46 8.19
C LYS A 472 -0.89 -21.69 9.28
N HIS A 473 -2.01 -22.25 9.75
CA HIS A 473 -2.84 -21.68 10.82
C HIS A 473 -3.47 -20.29 10.56
N GLU A 474 -3.45 -19.81 9.31
CA GLU A 474 -3.97 -18.48 8.96
C GLU A 474 -5.20 -18.56 8.03
N PHE A 475 -6.25 -17.82 8.40
CA PHE A 475 -7.56 -17.88 7.74
C PHE A 475 -8.10 -16.48 7.45
N ALA A 476 -8.68 -16.28 6.28
CA ALA A 476 -9.52 -15.13 5.96
C ALA A 476 -10.94 -15.42 6.44
N VAL A 477 -11.52 -14.59 7.31
CA VAL A 477 -12.89 -14.79 7.83
C VAL A 477 -13.68 -13.49 7.76
N GLN A 478 -14.78 -13.50 7.02
CA GLN A 478 -15.75 -12.40 6.99
C GLN A 478 -16.88 -12.68 7.98
N PHE A 479 -16.95 -11.92 9.07
CA PHE A 479 -18.03 -12.05 10.06
C PHE A 479 -19.28 -11.28 9.65
N LYS A 480 -20.44 -11.67 10.20
CA LYS A 480 -21.65 -10.85 10.13
C LYS A 480 -21.46 -9.57 10.94
N ALA A 481 -21.97 -8.46 10.41
CA ALA A 481 -21.98 -7.16 11.08
C ALA A 481 -22.56 -7.22 12.51
N SER A 482 -23.53 -8.10 12.75
CA SER A 482 -24.17 -8.28 14.07
C SER A 482 -23.23 -8.85 15.14
N ALA A 483 -22.20 -9.60 14.75
CA ALA A 483 -21.24 -10.25 15.66
C ALA A 483 -20.07 -9.34 16.09
N ILE A 484 -19.82 -8.28 15.31
CA ILE A 484 -18.66 -7.40 15.45
C ILE A 484 -18.84 -6.34 16.55
N ASP A 485 -17.79 -6.09 17.33
CA ASP A 485 -17.66 -4.87 18.12
C ASP A 485 -17.09 -3.73 17.26
N THR A 486 -17.91 -2.73 16.98
CA THR A 486 -17.54 -1.61 16.11
C THR A 486 -16.58 -0.62 16.78
N THR A 487 -16.38 -0.66 18.10
CA THR A 487 -15.54 0.29 18.84
C THR A 487 -14.09 0.17 18.42
N LYS A 488 -13.53 -1.05 18.45
CA LYS A 488 -12.16 -1.31 17.99
C LYS A 488 -12.05 -1.39 16.47
N ILE A 489 -13.08 -1.89 15.79
CA ILE A 489 -13.11 -1.94 14.32
C ILE A 489 -13.03 -0.55 13.69
N ASN A 490 -13.74 0.44 14.23
CA ASN A 490 -13.73 1.78 13.67
C ASN A 490 -12.46 2.58 13.98
N ASN A 491 -11.64 2.14 14.94
CA ASN A 491 -10.35 2.76 15.23
C ASN A 491 -9.29 2.31 14.21
N LYS A 492 -8.96 3.19 13.25
CA LYS A 492 -7.94 2.92 12.21
C LYS A 492 -6.51 2.80 12.76
N ASN A 493 -6.25 3.20 14.01
CA ASN A 493 -4.95 3.01 14.66
C ASN A 493 -4.77 1.60 15.24
N ILE A 494 -5.85 0.82 15.31
CA ILE A 494 -5.87 -0.57 15.74
C ILE A 494 -6.06 -1.43 14.50
N THR A 495 -5.05 -2.21 14.15
CA THR A 495 -5.02 -3.08 12.97
C THR A 495 -4.98 -4.56 13.34
N TYR A 496 -4.62 -4.89 14.57
CA TYR A 496 -4.59 -6.25 15.11
C TYR A 496 -4.91 -6.29 16.62
N GLY A 497 -5.17 -7.49 17.12
CA GLY A 497 -5.48 -7.78 18.52
C GLY A 497 -5.80 -9.27 18.70
N TYR A 498 -6.49 -9.63 19.78
CA TYR A 498 -7.11 -10.95 19.94
C TYR A 498 -8.49 -10.97 19.29
N LEU A 499 -9.02 -12.14 18.94
CA LEU A 499 -10.36 -12.25 18.35
C LEU A 499 -11.45 -11.64 19.26
N SER A 500 -11.28 -11.76 20.58
CA SER A 500 -12.15 -11.15 21.60
C SER A 500 -12.17 -9.62 21.54
N ASP A 501 -11.16 -8.98 20.95
CA ASP A 501 -11.12 -7.51 20.78
C ASP A 501 -12.06 -7.03 19.66
N PHE A 502 -12.43 -7.90 18.71
CA PHE A 502 -13.19 -7.52 17.53
C PHE A 502 -14.61 -8.07 17.52
N LEU A 503 -14.92 -9.05 18.37
CA LEU A 503 -16.26 -9.60 18.52
C LEU A 503 -16.94 -9.04 19.77
N LYS A 504 -18.26 -8.88 19.71
CA LYS A 504 -19.06 -8.65 20.92
C LYS A 504 -18.85 -9.82 21.89
N SER A 505 -18.80 -9.55 23.18
CA SER A 505 -18.54 -10.58 24.20
C SER A 505 -19.48 -11.78 24.12
N THR A 506 -20.77 -11.56 23.86
CA THR A 506 -21.76 -12.64 23.64
C THR A 506 -21.45 -13.44 22.38
N SER A 507 -21.19 -12.76 21.25
CA SER A 507 -20.83 -13.42 19.99
C SER A 507 -19.52 -14.20 20.08
N PHE A 508 -18.53 -13.71 20.84
CA PHE A 508 -17.29 -14.45 21.10
C PHE A 508 -17.56 -15.75 21.87
N SER A 509 -18.34 -15.68 22.97
CA SER A 509 -18.70 -16.86 23.76
C SER A 509 -19.47 -17.89 22.93
N ASP A 510 -20.53 -17.46 22.23
CA ASP A 510 -21.35 -18.37 21.43
C ASP A 510 -20.56 -19.00 20.26
N PHE A 511 -19.59 -18.25 19.72
CA PHE A 511 -18.72 -18.75 18.65
C PHE A 511 -17.70 -19.77 19.16
N ALA A 512 -17.08 -19.53 20.32
CA ALA A 512 -16.20 -20.48 20.99
C ALA A 512 -16.93 -21.79 21.33
N ASP A 513 -18.16 -21.69 21.84
CA ASP A 513 -19.01 -22.83 22.16
C ASP A 513 -19.40 -23.62 20.90
N TYR A 514 -19.72 -22.93 19.80
CA TYR A 514 -20.04 -23.58 18.52
C TYR A 514 -18.84 -24.35 17.96
N LEU A 515 -17.65 -23.75 17.97
CA LEU A 515 -16.43 -24.39 17.49
C LEU A 515 -15.92 -25.47 18.44
N ARG A 516 -16.34 -25.44 19.71
CA ARG A 516 -15.83 -26.27 20.82
C ARG A 516 -14.32 -26.09 21.00
N MET A 517 -13.88 -24.84 20.93
CA MET A 517 -12.48 -24.45 20.96
C MET A 517 -12.28 -23.26 21.90
N ASP A 518 -11.16 -23.24 22.62
CA ASP A 518 -10.70 -22.05 23.30
C ASP A 518 -10.13 -21.07 22.25
N LEU A 519 -10.73 -19.88 22.19
CA LEU A 519 -10.37 -18.84 21.23
C LEU A 519 -9.59 -17.69 21.89
N SER A 520 -9.25 -17.79 23.18
CA SER A 520 -8.58 -16.72 23.92
C SER A 520 -7.21 -16.34 23.34
N ASP A 521 -6.48 -17.32 22.80
CA ASP A 521 -5.18 -17.12 22.16
C ASP A 521 -5.26 -16.90 20.64
N VAL A 522 -6.46 -16.86 20.05
CA VAL A 522 -6.63 -16.62 18.61
C VAL A 522 -6.38 -15.14 18.33
N LYS A 523 -5.31 -14.86 17.60
CA LYS A 523 -4.99 -13.50 17.15
C LYS A 523 -5.83 -13.16 15.93
N ALA A 524 -6.21 -11.90 15.82
CA ALA A 524 -6.99 -11.37 14.72
C ALA A 524 -6.37 -10.07 14.19
N PHE A 525 -6.45 -9.87 12.89
CA PHE A 525 -6.05 -8.62 12.24
C PHE A 525 -7.08 -8.20 11.19
N LYS A 526 -7.22 -6.90 10.97
CA LYS A 526 -8.15 -6.36 9.97
C LYS A 526 -7.59 -6.62 8.57
N ILE A 527 -8.39 -7.26 7.71
CA ILE A 527 -8.04 -7.42 6.29
C ILE A 527 -8.13 -6.07 5.58
N HIS A 528 -9.13 -5.26 5.93
CA HIS A 528 -9.33 -3.91 5.39
C HIS A 528 -9.22 -2.86 6.51
N PRO A 529 -7.99 -2.51 6.97
CA PRO A 529 -7.78 -1.65 8.14
C PRO A 529 -8.31 -0.21 7.97
N ASN A 530 -8.57 0.21 6.73
CA ASN A 530 -9.07 1.54 6.39
C ASN A 530 -10.60 1.64 6.33
N LEU A 531 -11.30 0.49 6.27
CA LEU A 531 -12.76 0.43 6.26
C LEU A 531 -13.33 0.41 7.69
N THR A 532 -14.40 1.16 7.89
CA THR A 532 -15.15 1.28 9.15
C THR A 532 -16.58 0.82 8.94
N SER A 533 -17.34 0.67 10.03
CA SER A 533 -18.77 0.36 9.96
C SER A 533 -19.62 1.45 9.30
N TYR A 534 -19.06 2.64 9.05
CA TYR A 534 -19.74 3.75 8.36
C TYR A 534 -19.58 3.67 6.84
N ASP A 535 -18.58 2.92 6.35
CA ASP A 535 -18.26 2.77 4.94
C ASP A 535 -19.18 1.73 4.29
N THR A 536 -20.41 2.15 4.01
CA THR A 536 -21.51 1.27 3.57
C THR A 536 -21.81 1.37 2.08
N LEU A 537 -21.22 2.35 1.37
CA LEU A 537 -21.51 2.65 -0.03
C LEU A 537 -20.22 2.93 -0.83
N SER A 538 -20.25 2.59 -2.11
CA SER A 538 -19.25 2.97 -3.11
C SER A 538 -19.94 3.49 -4.38
N LEU A 539 -19.22 4.26 -5.20
CA LEU A 539 -19.69 4.77 -6.49
C LEU A 539 -19.13 3.93 -7.63
N SER A 540 -20.01 3.39 -8.47
CA SER A 540 -19.63 2.62 -9.65
C SER A 540 -19.09 3.51 -10.78
N ARG A 541 -18.45 2.92 -11.79
CA ARG A 541 -17.86 3.67 -12.92
C ARG A 541 -18.91 4.28 -13.86
N THR A 542 -20.15 3.80 -13.86
CA THR A 542 -21.27 4.49 -14.53
C THR A 542 -22.05 5.43 -13.61
N GLY A 543 -21.59 5.66 -12.37
CA GLY A 543 -22.17 6.63 -11.44
C GLY A 543 -23.33 6.12 -10.58
N ASN A 544 -23.52 4.80 -10.48
CA ASN A 544 -24.52 4.20 -9.60
C ASN A 544 -23.96 4.03 -8.18
N THR A 545 -24.84 4.12 -7.18
CA THR A 545 -24.48 3.79 -5.79
C THR A 545 -24.52 2.27 -5.57
N VAL A 546 -23.41 1.71 -5.13
CA VAL A 546 -23.23 0.28 -4.80
C VAL A 546 -23.21 0.12 -3.28
N LYS A 547 -23.99 -0.82 -2.75
CA LYS A 547 -24.00 -1.14 -1.32
C LYS A 547 -22.85 -2.08 -1.01
N LEU A 548 -22.01 -1.71 -0.05
CA LEU A 548 -20.88 -2.54 0.34
C LEU A 548 -21.34 -3.63 1.33
N PRO A 549 -20.97 -4.90 1.10
CA PRO A 549 -20.89 -5.91 2.16
C PRO A 549 -20.08 -5.40 3.35
N PRO A 550 -20.24 -5.97 4.55
CA PRO A 550 -19.51 -5.54 5.75
C PRO A 550 -18.05 -6.00 5.69
N PHE A 551 -17.27 -5.53 4.72
CA PHE A 551 -15.84 -5.84 4.58
C PHE A 551 -15.00 -5.30 5.75
N TYR A 552 -15.51 -4.30 6.48
CA TYR A 552 -14.93 -3.89 7.76
C TYR A 552 -14.91 -5.03 8.81
N ALA A 553 -15.74 -6.06 8.62
CA ALA A 553 -15.85 -7.25 9.47
C ALA A 553 -15.00 -8.43 8.95
N SER A 554 -14.17 -8.22 7.94
CA SER A 554 -13.22 -9.21 7.43
C SER A 554 -11.94 -9.20 8.25
N LEU A 555 -11.69 -10.30 8.96
CA LEU A 555 -10.55 -10.50 9.85
C LEU A 555 -9.69 -11.66 9.35
N GLY A 556 -8.39 -11.46 9.34
CA GLY A 556 -7.43 -12.55 9.28
C GLY A 556 -7.27 -13.15 10.67
N LEU A 557 -7.48 -14.45 10.81
CA LEU A 557 -7.37 -15.18 12.09
C LEU A 557 -6.13 -16.05 12.08
N ILE A 558 -5.36 -16.02 13.17
CA ILE A 558 -4.18 -16.85 13.39
C ILE A 558 -4.46 -17.76 14.58
N PHE A 559 -4.61 -19.05 14.31
CA PHE A 559 -4.85 -20.05 15.35
C PHE A 559 -3.54 -20.60 15.94
N PRO A 560 -3.56 -21.08 17.20
CA PRO A 560 -2.41 -21.77 17.79
C PRO A 560 -1.98 -23.01 17.00
N SER A 561 -0.70 -23.37 17.05
CA SER A 561 -0.13 -24.42 16.19
C SER A 561 -0.64 -25.85 16.43
N SER A 562 -1.47 -26.06 17.46
CA SER A 562 -2.07 -27.33 17.85
C SER A 562 -3.30 -27.72 17.01
N VAL A 563 -3.83 -26.82 16.17
CA VAL A 563 -5.05 -27.07 15.38
C VAL A 563 -4.78 -27.71 14.02
N ASN A 564 -5.79 -28.39 13.46
CA ASN A 564 -5.76 -28.88 12.08
C ASN A 564 -6.46 -27.89 11.15
N ASP A 565 -5.68 -27.29 10.25
CA ASP A 565 -6.12 -26.16 9.44
C ASP A 565 -7.36 -26.47 8.58
N THR A 566 -7.39 -27.64 7.93
CA THR A 566 -8.53 -28.05 7.09
C THR A 566 -9.80 -28.36 7.88
N LEU A 567 -9.66 -28.82 9.13
CA LEU A 567 -10.81 -29.05 10.00
C LEU A 567 -11.38 -27.72 10.50
N VAL A 568 -10.52 -26.79 10.89
CA VAL A 568 -10.90 -25.45 11.35
C VAL A 568 -11.59 -24.69 10.22
N GLU A 569 -11.03 -24.66 9.01
CA GLU A 569 -11.66 -24.01 7.84
C GLU A 569 -13.09 -24.51 7.63
N ARG A 570 -13.31 -25.84 7.68
CA ARG A 570 -14.63 -26.45 7.52
C ARG A 570 -15.59 -26.07 8.65
N GLN A 571 -15.12 -26.00 9.89
CA GLN A 571 -15.95 -25.55 11.02
C GLN A 571 -16.34 -24.07 10.90
N LEU A 572 -15.39 -23.21 10.50
CA LEU A 572 -15.62 -21.79 10.24
C LEU A 572 -16.66 -21.59 9.13
N ARG A 573 -16.55 -22.32 8.01
CA ARG A 573 -17.54 -22.27 6.91
C ARG A 573 -18.94 -22.72 7.34
N ASN A 574 -19.04 -23.63 8.32
CA ASN A 574 -20.32 -24.12 8.82
C ASN A 574 -20.94 -23.21 9.90
N ALA A 575 -20.17 -22.29 10.48
CA ALA A 575 -20.60 -21.33 11.50
C ALA A 575 -21.42 -20.15 10.91
N SER A 576 -22.37 -20.46 10.01
CA SER A 576 -23.16 -19.50 9.22
C SER A 576 -24.00 -18.52 10.05
N GLN A 577 -24.19 -18.78 11.35
CA GLN A 577 -24.82 -17.84 12.27
C GLN A 577 -23.91 -16.64 12.61
N PHE A 578 -22.59 -16.79 12.52
CA PHE A 578 -21.59 -15.75 12.82
C PHE A 578 -20.79 -15.32 11.60
N VAL A 579 -20.54 -16.23 10.65
CA VAL A 579 -19.60 -16.06 9.54
C VAL A 579 -20.36 -16.02 8.20
N ILE A 580 -19.97 -15.08 7.33
CA ILE A 580 -20.42 -14.96 5.94
C ILE A 580 -19.55 -15.86 5.04
N ALA A 581 -18.23 -15.78 5.21
CA ALA A 581 -17.25 -16.51 4.41
C ALA A 581 -16.00 -16.83 5.25
N ALA A 582 -15.35 -17.96 4.97
CA ALA A 582 -14.07 -18.32 5.58
C ALA A 582 -13.22 -19.18 4.63
N ASP A 583 -11.94 -18.86 4.51
CA ASP A 583 -10.98 -19.54 3.62
C ASP A 583 -9.59 -19.60 4.27
N LEU A 584 -8.78 -20.62 3.94
CA LEU A 584 -7.34 -20.61 4.23
C LEU A 584 -6.64 -19.46 3.48
N ASN A 585 -5.56 -18.91 4.04
CA ASN A 585 -4.75 -17.92 3.35
C ASN A 585 -3.83 -18.57 2.29
N TYR A 586 -4.38 -18.85 1.11
CA TYR A 586 -3.68 -19.49 -0.01
C TYR A 586 -2.57 -18.61 -0.59
N TYR A 587 -1.49 -19.26 -1.04
CA TYR A 587 -0.45 -18.57 -1.79
C TYR A 587 -0.86 -18.34 -3.24
N LEU A 588 -0.50 -17.16 -3.73
CA LEU A 588 -0.71 -16.75 -5.11
C LEU A 588 0.57 -17.03 -5.90
N THR A 589 0.43 -17.25 -7.20
CA THR A 589 1.56 -17.48 -8.09
C THR A 589 1.49 -16.56 -9.30
N LEU A 590 2.62 -15.95 -9.65
CA LEU A 590 2.73 -15.27 -10.93
C LEU A 590 2.68 -16.32 -12.04
N ASN A 591 1.82 -16.11 -13.02
CA ASN A 591 1.59 -17.09 -14.09
C ASN A 591 2.51 -16.80 -15.29
N THR A 592 3.83 -16.80 -15.03
CA THR A 592 4.89 -16.53 -16.01
C THR A 592 5.52 -17.83 -16.48
N ALA A 593 5.87 -17.96 -17.77
CA ALA A 593 6.85 -18.97 -18.17
C ALA A 593 8.27 -18.49 -17.80
N ASN A 594 9.15 -19.44 -17.50
CA ASN A 594 10.57 -19.19 -17.28
C ASN A 594 11.30 -19.04 -18.62
N ASP A 595 12.11 -17.98 -18.81
CA ASP A 595 13.42 -17.94 -19.52
C ASP A 595 13.79 -16.59 -20.17
N ILE A 596 15.06 -16.46 -20.62
CA ILE A 596 15.93 -15.26 -20.67
C ILE A 596 16.43 -14.96 -22.12
N GLU A 597 15.95 -13.83 -22.69
CA GLU A 597 16.52 -12.91 -23.72
C GLU A 597 16.65 -13.39 -25.21
N TYR A 598 15.82 -12.96 -26.19
CA TYR A 598 15.68 -11.62 -26.82
C TYR A 598 16.74 -11.41 -27.97
N THR A 599 16.33 -11.56 -29.26
CA THR A 599 17.00 -11.32 -30.58
C THR A 599 16.09 -11.10 -31.84
N ASN A 600 15.72 -9.87 -32.28
CA ASN A 600 15.26 -9.44 -33.64
C ASN A 600 13.76 -9.23 -34.07
N GLY A 601 12.99 -8.31 -33.44
CA GLY A 601 11.96 -7.50 -34.17
C GLY A 601 10.50 -7.56 -33.68
N HIS A 602 10.18 -6.98 -32.52
CA HIS A 602 8.96 -7.30 -31.78
C HIS A 602 8.01 -6.11 -31.53
N SER A 603 6.87 -6.13 -32.21
CA SER A 603 5.55 -5.59 -31.82
C SER A 603 4.47 -6.17 -32.75
N GLY A 604 4.73 -7.37 -33.32
CA GLY A 604 3.87 -8.02 -34.31
C GLY A 604 2.51 -8.48 -33.76
N GLY A 605 2.33 -8.38 -32.45
CA GLY A 605 1.08 -8.59 -31.72
C GLY A 605 0.16 -7.37 -31.72
N LEU A 606 0.64 -6.17 -32.05
CA LEU A 606 -0.17 -4.96 -32.11
C LEU A 606 -0.83 -4.79 -33.49
N ASP A 607 -0.04 -4.90 -34.56
CA ASP A 607 -0.49 -4.84 -35.95
C ASP A 607 0.16 -5.91 -36.83
N ALA A 608 -0.49 -6.20 -37.95
CA ALA A 608 0.00 -7.18 -38.92
C ALA A 608 1.36 -6.77 -39.49
N THR A 609 2.32 -7.71 -39.43
CA THR A 609 3.63 -7.56 -40.09
C THR A 609 3.79 -8.62 -41.17
N VAL A 610 4.81 -8.46 -42.02
CA VAL A 610 5.17 -9.47 -43.04
C VAL A 610 5.47 -10.83 -42.38
N THR A 611 6.03 -10.83 -41.18
CA THR A 611 6.37 -12.05 -40.42
C THR A 611 5.18 -12.59 -39.62
N TYR A 612 4.36 -11.70 -39.05
CA TYR A 612 3.27 -12.02 -38.12
C TYR A 612 1.94 -11.48 -38.64
N THR A 613 1.49 -11.98 -39.79
CA THR A 613 0.30 -11.47 -40.48
C THR A 613 -0.99 -11.71 -39.68
N ASN A 614 -1.08 -12.85 -38.99
CA ASN A 614 -2.27 -13.33 -38.30
C ASN A 614 -2.08 -13.45 -36.78
N ALA A 615 -1.13 -12.73 -36.18
CA ALA A 615 -0.86 -12.85 -34.74
C ALA A 615 -0.99 -11.52 -33.98
N ASN A 616 -1.81 -10.59 -34.50
CA ASN A 616 -1.98 -9.23 -33.98
C ASN A 616 -3.40 -8.93 -33.47
N ILE A 617 -3.56 -7.92 -32.62
CA ILE A 617 -4.86 -7.46 -32.10
C ILE A 617 -5.51 -6.36 -32.96
N ASN A 618 -4.96 -6.05 -34.14
CA ASN A 618 -5.45 -5.01 -35.06
C ASN A 618 -5.65 -3.64 -34.38
N VAL A 619 -4.59 -3.10 -33.75
CA VAL A 619 -4.69 -1.89 -32.93
C VAL A 619 -4.62 -0.58 -33.73
N SER A 620 -3.98 -0.56 -34.91
CA SER A 620 -3.83 0.69 -35.70
C SER A 620 -5.16 1.39 -36.01
N PRO A 621 -6.22 0.70 -36.48
CA PRO A 621 -7.52 1.34 -36.72
C PRO A 621 -8.19 1.84 -35.44
N ALA A 622 -7.87 1.26 -34.28
CA ALA A 622 -8.33 1.72 -32.98
C ALA A 622 -7.64 3.04 -32.59
N TRP A 623 -6.33 3.14 -32.79
CA TRP A 623 -5.57 4.36 -32.51
C TRP A 623 -5.96 5.57 -33.38
N ALA A 624 -6.57 5.33 -34.55
CA ALA A 624 -7.18 6.38 -35.35
C ALA A 624 -8.44 6.99 -34.70
N ILE A 625 -9.03 6.32 -33.70
CA ILE A 625 -10.22 6.77 -32.95
C ILE A 625 -9.81 7.30 -31.56
N GLU A 626 -9.04 6.52 -30.80
CA GLU A 626 -8.62 6.86 -29.45
C GLU A 626 -7.27 6.20 -29.11
N THR A 627 -6.45 6.91 -28.35
CA THR A 627 -5.09 6.50 -27.97
C THR A 627 -4.92 6.32 -26.45
N GLY A 628 -5.93 6.71 -25.67
CA GLY A 628 -5.98 6.61 -24.21
C GLY A 628 -6.25 7.97 -23.58
N ASN A 629 -6.82 7.98 -22.38
CA ASN A 629 -7.15 9.22 -21.65
C ASN A 629 -6.72 9.14 -20.17
N PRO A 630 -6.04 10.17 -19.62
CA PRO A 630 -5.51 10.13 -18.25
C PRO A 630 -6.57 10.06 -17.15
N ASN A 631 -7.83 10.39 -17.44
CA ASN A 631 -8.95 10.21 -16.51
C ASN A 631 -9.30 8.73 -16.30
N ILE A 632 -8.88 7.84 -17.21
CA ILE A 632 -9.04 6.40 -17.05
C ILE A 632 -7.84 5.87 -16.28
N ILE A 633 -8.16 5.15 -15.21
CA ILE A 633 -7.19 4.63 -14.24
C ILE A 633 -7.14 3.11 -14.36
N VAL A 634 -5.96 2.55 -14.57
CA VAL A 634 -5.74 1.10 -14.64
C VAL A 634 -4.81 0.66 -13.50
N GLY A 635 -5.28 -0.26 -12.65
CA GLY A 635 -4.48 -0.88 -11.60
C GLY A 635 -3.69 -2.08 -12.08
N ILE A 636 -2.39 -2.15 -11.76
CA ILE A 636 -1.52 -3.27 -12.10
C ILE A 636 -1.19 -4.05 -10.81
N PHE A 637 -1.79 -5.24 -10.67
CA PHE A 637 -1.69 -6.06 -9.47
C PHE A 637 -0.58 -7.10 -9.62
N ASP A 638 0.67 -6.69 -9.39
CA ASP A 638 1.83 -7.50 -9.74
C ASP A 638 3.07 -7.21 -8.86
N SER A 639 4.29 -7.40 -9.38
CA SER A 639 5.57 -7.25 -8.67
C SER A 639 6.00 -5.82 -8.35
N GLY A 640 5.23 -4.83 -8.78
CA GLY A 640 5.58 -3.40 -8.76
C GLY A 640 5.61 -2.81 -10.16
N ILE A 641 5.67 -1.47 -10.24
CA ILE A 641 5.96 -0.76 -11.50
C ILE A 641 7.19 0.13 -11.29
N ASN A 642 8.20 0.01 -12.16
CA ASN A 642 9.26 1.00 -12.23
C ASN A 642 8.72 2.31 -12.84
N TYR A 643 8.15 3.16 -11.99
CA TYR A 643 7.52 4.41 -12.40
C TYR A 643 8.48 5.44 -12.98
N SER A 644 9.77 5.30 -12.66
CA SER A 644 10.83 6.19 -13.15
C SER A 644 11.28 5.86 -14.57
N HIS A 645 10.73 4.81 -15.18
CA HIS A 645 11.08 4.42 -16.54
C HIS A 645 10.69 5.53 -17.54
N ALA A 646 11.60 5.88 -18.46
CA ALA A 646 11.40 6.94 -19.44
C ALA A 646 10.12 6.78 -20.29
N ASP A 647 9.72 5.53 -20.57
CA ASP A 647 8.50 5.21 -21.34
C ASP A 647 7.19 5.48 -20.59
N PHE A 648 7.28 5.86 -19.31
CA PHE A 648 6.19 6.39 -18.50
C PHE A 648 6.33 7.89 -18.23
N ASN A 649 7.25 8.57 -18.93
CA ASN A 649 7.62 9.99 -18.72
C ASN A 649 8.14 10.28 -17.30
N GLY A 650 8.75 9.28 -16.66
CA GLY A 650 9.27 9.42 -15.30
C GLY A 650 10.67 10.03 -15.28
N SER A 651 10.82 11.25 -14.74
CA SER A 651 12.10 11.74 -14.22
C SER A 651 12.04 12.05 -12.72
N GLY A 652 10.91 11.72 -12.07
CA GLY A 652 10.59 11.97 -10.66
C GLY A 652 9.12 11.69 -10.33
N LEU A 653 8.78 11.66 -9.04
CA LEU A 653 7.50 11.20 -8.47
C LEU A 653 6.24 11.89 -9.02
N THR A 654 6.36 13.12 -9.52
CA THR A 654 5.22 13.94 -9.98
C THR A 654 5.08 14.00 -11.50
N SER A 655 6.01 13.41 -12.25
CA SER A 655 6.09 13.49 -13.72
C SER A 655 5.65 12.22 -14.45
N SER A 656 5.63 11.10 -13.73
CA SER A 656 5.25 9.79 -14.27
C SER A 656 3.74 9.68 -14.47
N LYS A 657 3.32 8.90 -15.48
CA LYS A 657 1.91 8.49 -15.61
C LYS A 657 1.48 7.41 -14.61
N VAL A 658 2.44 6.85 -13.87
CA VAL A 658 2.12 6.00 -12.73
C VAL A 658 1.86 6.93 -11.55
N THR A 659 0.58 7.19 -11.28
CA THR A 659 0.15 8.35 -10.46
C THR A 659 -0.12 8.02 -9.00
N ALA A 660 -0.36 6.75 -8.68
CA ALA A 660 -0.66 6.29 -7.33
C ALA A 660 -0.39 4.78 -7.20
N GLY A 661 -0.66 4.23 -6.02
CA GLY A 661 -0.51 2.81 -5.74
C GLY A 661 -0.30 2.52 -4.26
N TYR A 662 -0.06 1.25 -3.95
CA TYR A 662 0.33 0.81 -2.62
C TYR A 662 1.12 -0.51 -2.71
N ASP A 663 2.20 -0.63 -1.94
CA ASP A 663 2.93 -1.87 -1.78
C ASP A 663 2.27 -2.70 -0.68
N TYR A 664 1.32 -3.54 -1.07
CA TYR A 664 0.58 -4.43 -0.18
C TYR A 664 1.44 -5.58 0.35
N TYR A 665 2.56 -5.88 -0.29
CA TYR A 665 3.50 -6.89 0.20
C TYR A 665 4.28 -6.39 1.43
N HIS A 666 4.70 -5.13 1.43
CA HIS A 666 5.43 -4.50 2.54
C HIS A 666 4.57 -3.63 3.46
N ASP A 667 3.29 -3.44 3.13
CA ASP A 667 2.37 -2.48 3.77
C ASP A 667 2.92 -1.03 3.77
N LEU A 668 3.38 -0.59 2.60
CA LEU A 668 4.00 0.72 2.40
C LEU A 668 3.29 1.54 1.31
N PRO A 669 3.15 2.87 1.48
CA PRO A 669 2.72 3.75 0.39
C PRO A 669 3.64 3.63 -0.83
N TYR A 670 3.06 3.72 -2.02
CA TYR A 670 3.75 3.52 -3.31
C TYR A 670 5.04 4.34 -3.53
N LEU A 671 5.15 5.54 -2.94
CA LEU A 671 6.35 6.39 -3.08
C LEU A 671 7.45 6.09 -2.03
N SER A 672 7.27 5.09 -1.17
CA SER A 672 8.19 4.77 -0.08
C SER A 672 8.96 3.45 -0.23
N SER A 673 8.71 2.68 -1.30
CA SER A 673 9.39 1.42 -1.60
C SER A 673 10.37 1.59 -2.77
N LEU A 674 11.65 1.84 -2.49
CA LEU A 674 12.72 1.78 -3.49
C LEU A 674 13.66 0.60 -3.21
N PRO A 675 14.04 -0.21 -4.21
CA PRO A 675 13.52 -0.22 -5.59
C PRO A 675 12.08 -0.77 -5.68
N VAL A 676 11.26 -0.15 -6.53
CA VAL A 676 9.79 -0.35 -6.59
C VAL A 676 9.41 -1.72 -7.16
N ASP A 677 10.00 -2.09 -8.31
CA ASP A 677 9.80 -3.39 -8.95
C ASP A 677 11.15 -4.12 -9.08
N LYS A 678 11.37 -5.11 -8.20
CA LYS A 678 12.59 -5.94 -8.22
C LYS A 678 12.53 -7.07 -9.24
N TYR A 679 11.33 -7.47 -9.67
CA TYR A 679 11.15 -8.63 -10.55
C TYR A 679 11.04 -8.22 -12.03
N GLY A 680 10.35 -7.12 -12.33
CA GLY A 680 10.17 -6.58 -13.67
C GLY A 680 8.87 -6.99 -14.37
N HIS A 681 8.16 -8.01 -13.87
CA HIS A 681 6.93 -8.51 -14.49
C HIS A 681 5.80 -7.47 -14.45
N GLY A 682 5.59 -6.80 -13.32
CA GLY A 682 4.60 -5.74 -13.22
C GLY A 682 4.90 -4.55 -14.15
N THR A 683 6.16 -4.13 -14.25
CA THR A 683 6.60 -3.11 -15.21
C THR A 683 6.32 -3.52 -16.66
N ALA A 684 6.53 -4.80 -17.00
CA ALA A 684 6.24 -5.32 -18.34
C ALA A 684 4.73 -5.28 -18.68
N ASN A 685 3.87 -5.73 -17.75
CA ASN A 685 2.42 -5.68 -17.90
C ASN A 685 1.91 -4.23 -18.03
N ALA A 686 2.44 -3.34 -17.20
CA ALA A 686 2.18 -1.90 -17.27
C ALA A 686 2.57 -1.30 -18.64
N GLY A 687 3.69 -1.76 -19.21
CA GLY A 687 4.16 -1.33 -20.53
C GLY A 687 3.20 -1.70 -21.67
N ILE A 688 2.70 -2.95 -21.70
CA ILE A 688 1.75 -3.43 -22.73
C ILE A 688 0.48 -2.56 -22.73
N ILE A 689 -0.01 -2.18 -21.56
CA ILE A 689 -1.22 -1.35 -21.43
C ILE A 689 -0.90 0.11 -21.73
N GLY A 690 0.16 0.66 -21.14
CA GLY A 690 0.31 2.09 -20.92
C GLY A 690 1.67 2.68 -21.24
N ALA A 691 2.60 2.02 -21.92
CA ALA A 691 3.81 2.70 -22.41
C ALA A 691 3.46 3.85 -23.37
N ILE A 692 4.10 5.01 -23.22
CA ILE A 692 3.78 6.21 -24.01
C ILE A 692 4.21 6.02 -25.45
N ARG A 693 3.29 6.24 -26.39
CA ARG A 693 3.58 6.09 -27.82
C ARG A 693 4.15 7.36 -28.43
N ASN A 694 4.81 7.21 -29.57
CA ASN A 694 5.35 8.30 -30.40
C ASN A 694 6.32 9.25 -29.67
N ASN A 695 6.92 8.80 -28.58
CA ASN A 695 7.92 9.53 -27.79
C ASN A 695 9.37 9.25 -28.25
N THR A 696 9.56 8.41 -29.28
CA THR A 696 10.84 7.93 -29.81
C THR A 696 11.66 7.03 -28.85
N ILE A 697 11.04 6.55 -27.77
CA ILE A 697 11.66 5.79 -26.68
C ILE A 697 10.91 4.46 -26.51
N GLY A 698 11.60 3.39 -26.11
CA GLY A 698 10.96 2.19 -25.57
C GLY A 698 9.98 1.47 -26.51
N VAL A 699 8.78 1.18 -25.99
CA VAL A 699 7.71 0.41 -26.64
C VAL A 699 6.43 1.25 -26.77
N SER A 700 5.37 0.68 -27.32
CA SER A 700 4.07 1.37 -27.44
C SER A 700 2.98 0.59 -26.72
N GLY A 701 2.38 1.23 -25.71
CA GLY A 701 1.26 0.65 -24.98
C GLY A 701 -0.05 0.83 -25.73
N ILE A 702 -0.99 -0.10 -25.57
CA ILE A 702 -2.28 -0.11 -26.25
C ILE A 702 -3.08 1.16 -25.95
N ALA A 703 -3.17 1.58 -24.69
CA ALA A 703 -3.81 2.82 -24.23
C ALA A 703 -2.78 3.86 -23.77
N GLY A 704 -1.61 3.86 -24.43
CA GLY A 704 -0.41 4.60 -24.04
C GLY A 704 -0.44 6.11 -24.24
N GLY A 705 -1.42 6.63 -24.98
CA GLY A 705 -1.48 8.03 -25.40
C GLY A 705 -0.71 8.28 -26.70
N ASP A 706 -0.32 9.53 -26.91
CA ASP A 706 0.43 9.98 -28.08
C ASP A 706 1.25 11.21 -27.72
N ALA A 707 2.56 11.04 -27.54
CA ALA A 707 3.50 12.11 -27.24
C ALA A 707 3.67 13.14 -28.36
N SER A 708 3.25 12.80 -29.59
CA SER A 708 3.31 13.71 -30.74
C SER A 708 2.05 14.57 -30.90
N SER A 709 1.00 14.28 -30.13
CA SER A 709 -0.27 15.02 -30.18
C SER A 709 -0.18 16.37 -29.47
N PHE A 710 -1.04 17.33 -29.88
CA PHE A 710 -1.19 18.61 -29.20
C PHE A 710 -2.66 18.81 -28.76
N PRO A 711 -2.94 18.95 -27.44
CA PRO A 711 -1.98 18.87 -26.33
C PRO A 711 -1.38 17.47 -26.16
N TYR A 712 -0.21 17.39 -25.53
CA TYR A 712 0.49 16.14 -25.23
C TYR A 712 -0.42 15.17 -24.47
N ASN A 713 -0.69 14.00 -25.05
CA ASN A 713 -1.57 13.00 -24.45
C ASN A 713 -0.74 11.88 -23.80
N THR A 714 -0.79 11.81 -22.47
CA THR A 714 -0.15 10.72 -21.71
C THR A 714 -0.91 9.41 -21.81
N GLY A 715 -2.12 9.33 -22.37
CA GLY A 715 -2.92 8.11 -22.30
C GLY A 715 -3.41 7.84 -20.88
N VAL A 716 -3.73 6.57 -20.58
CA VAL A 716 -4.28 6.18 -19.28
C VAL A 716 -3.30 6.38 -18.12
N SER A 717 -3.85 6.66 -16.93
CA SER A 717 -3.11 6.70 -15.68
C SER A 717 -2.96 5.29 -15.11
N LEU A 718 -1.79 4.97 -14.54
CA LEU A 718 -1.49 3.66 -13.99
C LEU A 718 -1.36 3.72 -12.46
N HIS A 719 -1.93 2.75 -11.77
CA HIS A 719 -1.74 2.56 -10.33
C HIS A 719 -0.94 1.29 -10.05
N ASP A 720 0.12 1.41 -9.26
CA ASP A 720 0.96 0.27 -8.86
C ASP A 720 0.36 -0.44 -7.63
N MET A 721 -0.20 -1.63 -7.84
CA MET A 721 -0.86 -2.43 -6.81
C MET A 721 0.02 -3.61 -6.42
N LYS A 722 1.24 -3.30 -5.96
CA LYS A 722 2.28 -4.30 -5.70
C LYS A 722 1.87 -5.30 -4.62
N ASN A 723 1.94 -6.58 -4.97
CA ASN A 723 1.51 -7.70 -4.14
C ASN A 723 2.52 -8.86 -4.13
N TYR A 724 3.70 -8.65 -4.71
CA TYR A 724 4.77 -9.64 -4.80
C TYR A 724 6.13 -8.96 -4.72
N GLU A 725 7.09 -9.61 -4.08
CA GLU A 725 8.50 -9.22 -4.08
C GLU A 725 9.33 -10.33 -4.73
N GLY A 726 9.95 -10.04 -5.87
CA GLY A 726 10.93 -10.93 -6.48
C GLY A 726 12.30 -10.78 -5.83
N ASN A 727 12.98 -11.90 -5.58
CA ASN A 727 14.37 -11.90 -5.10
C ASN A 727 15.36 -11.94 -6.27
N ASP A 728 16.36 -11.05 -6.25
CA ASP A 728 17.48 -11.04 -7.21
C ASP A 728 18.41 -12.26 -7.08
N SER A 729 18.33 -12.99 -5.97
CA SER A 729 19.29 -14.03 -5.58
C SER A 729 18.73 -15.45 -5.53
N ASP A 730 17.50 -15.71 -6.00
CA ASP A 730 16.92 -17.06 -5.90
C ASP A 730 17.49 -17.99 -6.98
N THR A 731 18.72 -18.48 -6.73
CA THR A 731 19.45 -19.45 -7.56
C THR A 731 18.81 -20.85 -7.54
N LEU A 732 17.70 -21.04 -6.81
CA LEU A 732 16.92 -22.27 -6.79
C LEU A 732 15.55 -21.97 -7.41
N GLY A 733 15.45 -22.09 -8.74
CA GLY A 733 14.26 -21.77 -9.57
C GLY A 733 12.96 -22.54 -9.28
N GLN A 734 12.65 -22.86 -8.03
CA GLN A 734 11.43 -23.51 -7.56
C GLN A 734 10.59 -22.66 -6.59
N ASN A 735 11.16 -21.61 -5.97
CA ASN A 735 10.45 -20.74 -5.00
C ASN A 735 10.13 -19.32 -5.51
N ALA A 736 10.65 -18.95 -6.69
CA ALA A 736 10.63 -17.59 -7.24
C ALA A 736 9.26 -17.09 -7.77
N TYR A 737 8.15 -17.80 -7.56
CA TYR A 737 6.84 -17.43 -8.14
C TYR A 737 5.76 -17.12 -7.11
N VAL A 738 6.08 -17.04 -5.82
CA VAL A 738 5.07 -17.02 -4.75
C VAL A 738 4.74 -15.58 -4.32
N GLY A 739 3.54 -15.13 -4.72
CA GLY A 739 2.87 -13.88 -4.35
C GLY A 739 2.60 -13.73 -2.85
N ALA A 740 2.09 -12.55 -2.47
CA ALA A 740 1.42 -12.39 -1.18
C ALA A 740 0.26 -13.41 -1.03
N GLY A 741 -0.18 -13.63 0.20
CA GLY A 741 -1.33 -14.49 0.46
C GLY A 741 -2.64 -13.89 -0.06
N LEU A 742 -3.65 -14.75 -0.20
CA LEU A 742 -5.03 -14.41 -0.56
C LEU A 742 -5.55 -13.15 0.14
N ILE A 743 -5.37 -13.05 1.47
CA ILE A 743 -5.84 -11.92 2.28
C ILE A 743 -5.31 -10.57 1.77
N THR A 744 -4.02 -10.54 1.41
CA THR A 744 -3.35 -9.34 0.93
C THR A 744 -3.88 -8.93 -0.44
N MET A 745 -4.18 -9.91 -1.30
CA MET A 745 -4.75 -9.65 -2.62
C MET A 745 -6.20 -9.19 -2.55
N GLU A 746 -7.02 -9.79 -1.70
CA GLU A 746 -8.41 -9.36 -1.47
C GLU A 746 -8.47 -7.90 -1.02
N ARG A 747 -7.59 -7.51 -0.11
CA ARG A 747 -7.41 -6.12 0.30
C ARG A 747 -7.05 -5.23 -0.89
N ALA A 748 -6.03 -5.60 -1.66
CA ALA A 748 -5.56 -4.82 -2.79
C ALA A 748 -6.66 -4.62 -3.85
N MET A 749 -7.31 -5.70 -4.26
CA MET A 749 -8.35 -5.69 -5.31
C MET A 749 -9.53 -4.80 -4.91
N LEU A 750 -10.00 -4.93 -3.67
CA LEU A 750 -11.09 -4.11 -3.15
C LEU A 750 -10.68 -2.64 -3.06
N ASP A 751 -9.53 -2.33 -2.44
CA ASP A 751 -9.01 -0.97 -2.35
C ASP A 751 -8.87 -0.33 -3.74
N GLY A 752 -8.44 -1.09 -4.76
CA GLY A 752 -8.35 -0.61 -6.13
C GLY A 752 -9.69 -0.15 -6.71
N ALA A 753 -10.76 -0.90 -6.47
CA ALA A 753 -12.07 -0.66 -7.06
C ALA A 753 -12.92 0.38 -6.33
N LEU A 754 -12.81 0.44 -4.99
CA LEU A 754 -13.68 1.30 -4.19
C LEU A 754 -13.46 2.78 -4.50
N SER A 755 -14.53 3.55 -4.37
CA SER A 755 -14.54 4.99 -4.59
C SER A 755 -15.68 5.61 -3.80
N SER A 756 -15.38 6.54 -2.89
CA SER A 756 -16.41 7.31 -2.19
C SER A 756 -16.17 8.81 -2.32
N PRO A 757 -17.19 9.59 -2.74
CA PRO A 757 -17.12 11.05 -2.76
C PRO A 757 -16.98 11.68 -1.37
N THR A 758 -17.35 10.96 -0.30
CA THR A 758 -17.45 11.50 1.07
C THR A 758 -16.43 10.91 2.04
N ALA A 759 -16.02 9.66 1.84
CA ALA A 759 -15.14 8.93 2.76
C ALA A 759 -13.70 8.76 2.23
N ASN A 760 -13.42 9.14 0.97
CA ASN A 760 -12.12 8.94 0.29
C ASN A 760 -11.57 7.51 0.50
N ILE A 761 -12.43 6.50 0.32
CA ILE A 761 -12.03 5.10 0.35
C ILE A 761 -11.68 4.62 -1.06
N GLY A 762 -10.64 3.77 -1.12
CA GLY A 762 -10.16 3.14 -2.35
C GLY A 762 -9.47 4.08 -3.33
N GLN A 763 -9.20 3.56 -4.53
CA GLN A 763 -8.43 4.22 -5.58
C GLN A 763 -9.23 4.53 -6.85
N GLY A 764 -10.50 4.13 -6.92
CA GLY A 764 -11.41 4.45 -8.02
C GLY A 764 -10.95 3.99 -9.41
N GLN A 765 -10.26 2.86 -9.48
CA GLN A 765 -9.77 2.29 -10.74
C GLN A 765 -10.93 1.96 -11.69
N HIS A 766 -10.73 2.14 -12.99
CA HIS A 766 -11.69 1.81 -14.04
C HIS A 766 -11.48 0.39 -14.58
N ALA A 767 -10.22 -0.08 -14.54
CA ALA A 767 -9.85 -1.44 -14.91
C ALA A 767 -8.73 -1.98 -14.00
N GLN A 768 -8.67 -3.30 -13.84
CA GLN A 768 -7.67 -4.02 -13.06
C GLN A 768 -7.04 -5.12 -13.93
N ASN A 769 -5.70 -5.13 -14.00
CA ASN A 769 -4.93 -6.20 -14.63
C ASN A 769 -4.34 -7.13 -13.57
N HIS A 770 -4.70 -8.41 -13.61
CA HIS A 770 -4.28 -9.42 -12.65
C HIS A 770 -3.50 -10.55 -13.32
N SER A 771 -2.21 -10.35 -13.57
CA SER A 771 -1.35 -11.33 -14.26
C SER A 771 -0.81 -12.45 -13.35
N TRP A 772 -1.65 -12.93 -12.44
CA TRP A 772 -1.37 -13.96 -11.44
C TRP A 772 -2.53 -14.98 -11.35
N ALA A 773 -2.26 -16.10 -10.69
CA ALA A 773 -3.23 -17.16 -10.45
C ALA A 773 -3.01 -17.80 -9.07
N ILE A 774 -4.00 -18.50 -8.54
CA ILE A 774 -3.89 -19.21 -7.26
C ILE A 774 -3.20 -20.56 -7.47
N ALA A 775 -2.26 -20.93 -6.60
CA ALA A 775 -1.43 -22.13 -6.78
C ALA A 775 -2.24 -23.46 -6.79
N ASN A 776 -2.09 -24.24 -7.87
CA ASN A 776 -2.44 -25.67 -8.02
C ASN A 776 -3.85 -26.13 -7.56
N PHE A 777 -4.92 -25.64 -8.19
CA PHE A 777 -6.25 -26.27 -8.09
C PHE A 777 -6.56 -27.19 -9.29
N PHE A 778 -6.07 -28.43 -9.26
CA PHE A 778 -6.50 -29.53 -10.14
C PHE A 778 -7.45 -30.48 -9.38
N THR A 779 -8.63 -30.02 -8.97
CA THR A 779 -9.73 -30.90 -8.48
C THR A 779 -11.09 -30.25 -8.73
N PRO A 780 -12.17 -31.04 -8.87
CA PRO A 780 -13.43 -30.64 -9.51
C PRO A 780 -14.18 -29.55 -8.73
N VAL A 781 -14.58 -28.50 -9.45
CA VAL A 781 -15.80 -27.66 -9.32
C VAL A 781 -16.21 -27.04 -7.96
N ASP A 782 -15.74 -27.46 -6.79
CA ASP A 782 -16.38 -27.10 -5.50
C ASP A 782 -15.52 -26.40 -4.43
N SER A 783 -14.19 -26.23 -4.58
CA SER A 783 -13.43 -25.38 -3.64
C SER A 783 -13.52 -23.89 -4.03
N VAL A 784 -14.71 -23.31 -3.87
CA VAL A 784 -14.89 -21.86 -4.03
C VAL A 784 -14.16 -21.14 -2.91
N ILE A 785 -13.29 -20.20 -3.27
CA ILE A 785 -12.69 -19.26 -2.33
C ILE A 785 -13.71 -18.13 -2.15
N TRP A 786 -14.42 -18.16 -1.02
CA TRP A 786 -15.63 -17.36 -0.81
C TRP A 786 -15.34 -15.89 -0.64
N THR A 787 -14.33 -15.61 0.17
CA THR A 787 -13.86 -14.26 0.50
C THR A 787 -13.47 -13.50 -0.78
N LEU A 788 -12.61 -14.08 -1.63
CA LEU A 788 -12.25 -13.51 -2.92
C LEU A 788 -13.42 -13.36 -3.90
N ARG A 789 -14.34 -14.33 -3.95
CA ARG A 789 -15.53 -14.22 -4.81
C ARG A 789 -16.43 -13.05 -4.40
N ASN A 790 -16.61 -12.81 -3.10
CA ASN A 790 -17.38 -11.66 -2.60
C ASN A 790 -16.70 -10.33 -2.98
N VAL A 791 -15.38 -10.28 -2.92
CA VAL A 791 -14.59 -9.13 -3.38
C VAL A 791 -14.81 -8.91 -4.88
N MET A 792 -14.63 -9.94 -5.71
CA MET A 792 -14.84 -9.84 -7.17
C MET A 792 -16.26 -9.42 -7.54
N ASN A 793 -17.29 -9.97 -6.90
CA ASN A 793 -18.67 -9.53 -7.13
C ASN A 793 -18.85 -8.04 -6.80
N THR A 794 -18.26 -7.57 -5.70
CA THR A 794 -18.32 -6.14 -5.34
C THR A 794 -17.59 -5.27 -6.38
N ILE A 795 -16.45 -5.72 -6.90
CA ILE A 795 -15.69 -5.00 -7.93
C ILE A 795 -16.52 -4.92 -9.22
N PHE A 796 -17.16 -6.02 -9.60
CA PHE A 796 -18.06 -6.09 -10.75
C PHE A 796 -19.28 -5.19 -10.57
N GLU A 797 -19.92 -5.15 -9.40
CA GLU A 797 -21.01 -4.22 -9.08
C GLU A 797 -20.56 -2.75 -9.09
N ASN A 798 -19.27 -2.48 -8.80
CA ASN A 798 -18.65 -1.16 -9.00
C ASN A 798 -18.35 -0.86 -10.48
N GLU A 799 -18.70 -1.76 -11.39
CA GLU A 799 -18.56 -1.65 -12.85
C GLU A 799 -17.09 -1.41 -13.25
N VAL A 800 -16.17 -2.11 -12.59
CA VAL A 800 -14.73 -2.10 -12.89
C VAL A 800 -14.38 -3.31 -13.74
N VAL A 801 -13.66 -3.11 -14.83
CA VAL A 801 -13.20 -4.20 -15.71
C VAL A 801 -12.08 -4.99 -15.00
N MET A 802 -12.18 -6.31 -14.94
CA MET A 802 -11.12 -7.17 -14.40
C MET A 802 -10.61 -8.12 -15.48
N GLY A 803 -9.29 -8.19 -15.69
CA GLY A 803 -8.65 -9.12 -16.63
C GLY A 803 -7.72 -10.11 -15.95
N PHE A 804 -7.87 -11.40 -16.24
CA PHE A 804 -7.09 -12.51 -15.67
C PHE A 804 -6.51 -13.43 -16.75
N PRO A 805 -5.32 -14.04 -16.51
CA PRO A 805 -4.77 -15.05 -17.38
C PRO A 805 -5.45 -16.40 -17.16
N SER A 806 -5.71 -17.13 -18.25
CA SER A 806 -6.35 -18.44 -18.21
C SER A 806 -5.52 -19.55 -17.57
N GLY A 807 -4.19 -19.45 -17.59
CA GLY A 807 -3.30 -20.51 -17.10
C GLY A 807 -2.21 -20.88 -18.10
N ASN A 808 -1.07 -21.39 -17.59
CA ASN A 808 0.03 -21.92 -18.39
C ASN A 808 0.18 -23.44 -18.20
N PHE A 809 -0.92 -24.19 -18.25
CA PHE A 809 -0.93 -25.64 -17.99
C PHE A 809 -1.03 -26.42 -19.31
N GLU A 810 -0.07 -27.29 -19.61
CA GLU A 810 -0.02 -28.06 -20.86
C GLU A 810 -1.27 -28.95 -21.07
N ASN A 811 -1.94 -28.74 -22.21
CA ASN A 811 -2.84 -29.63 -23.00
C ASN A 811 -3.52 -30.88 -22.37
N SER A 812 -3.93 -30.86 -21.10
CA SER A 812 -4.61 -31.99 -20.44
C SER A 812 -6.11 -32.08 -20.72
N GLY A 813 -6.54 -31.96 -21.98
CA GLY A 813 -7.94 -32.11 -22.40
C GLY A 813 -8.85 -30.94 -22.01
N PHE A 814 -9.70 -30.49 -22.93
CA PHE A 814 -10.57 -29.33 -22.75
C PHE A 814 -11.83 -29.61 -21.89
N GLY A 815 -11.66 -30.29 -20.75
CA GLY A 815 -12.73 -30.57 -19.79
C GLY A 815 -12.91 -29.46 -18.72
N THR A 816 -13.97 -29.56 -17.91
CA THR A 816 -14.41 -28.62 -16.86
C THR A 816 -13.46 -28.44 -15.65
N GLY A 817 -12.14 -28.54 -15.83
CA GLY A 817 -11.19 -28.61 -14.70
C GLY A 817 -9.77 -28.06 -14.88
N ASN A 818 -9.38 -27.46 -16.02
CA ASN A 818 -8.00 -27.04 -16.30
C ASN A 818 -7.82 -25.50 -16.40
N TYR A 819 -8.31 -24.74 -15.43
CA TYR A 819 -8.21 -23.27 -15.44
C TYR A 819 -7.48 -22.72 -14.22
N SER A 820 -6.81 -21.59 -14.41
CA SER A 820 -6.35 -20.75 -13.32
C SER A 820 -7.51 -20.02 -12.65
N LYS A 821 -7.58 -20.12 -11.31
CA LYS A 821 -8.41 -19.25 -10.48
C LYS A 821 -7.67 -17.92 -10.25
N PRO A 822 -8.37 -16.77 -10.20
CA PRO A 822 -9.82 -16.65 -10.16
C PRO A 822 -10.51 -16.40 -11.52
N GLY A 823 -9.76 -16.39 -12.63
CA GLY A 823 -10.29 -16.06 -13.98
C GLY A 823 -11.45 -16.94 -14.46
N ASN A 824 -11.73 -18.05 -13.80
CA ASN A 824 -12.87 -18.94 -14.10
C ASN A 824 -13.96 -18.94 -13.00
N PHE A 825 -13.99 -17.97 -12.08
CA PHE A 825 -14.98 -17.93 -11.02
C PHE A 825 -16.40 -17.68 -11.53
N LYS A 826 -16.51 -16.79 -12.52
CA LYS A 826 -17.72 -16.50 -13.29
C LYS A 826 -17.32 -15.66 -14.50
N ASP A 827 -17.75 -16.07 -15.69
CA ASP A 827 -17.48 -15.40 -16.97
C ASP A 827 -17.89 -13.92 -16.91
N GLU A 828 -19.12 -13.64 -16.47
CA GLU A 828 -19.63 -12.26 -16.45
C GLU A 828 -18.89 -11.30 -15.51
N TYR A 829 -18.06 -11.81 -14.58
CA TYR A 829 -17.32 -10.94 -13.66
C TYR A 829 -16.05 -10.38 -14.27
N CYS A 830 -15.40 -11.15 -15.15
CA CYS A 830 -14.05 -10.83 -15.55
C CYS A 830 -13.71 -11.42 -16.91
N LEU A 831 -12.85 -10.70 -17.64
CA LEU A 831 -12.25 -11.21 -18.86
C LEU A 831 -11.18 -12.24 -18.47
N ASN A 832 -11.30 -13.45 -19.00
CA ASN A 832 -10.34 -14.55 -18.91
C ASN A 832 -9.61 -14.74 -20.24
N ILE A 833 -8.28 -14.56 -20.22
CA ILE A 833 -7.50 -14.42 -21.45
C ILE A 833 -6.51 -15.58 -21.64
N GLY A 834 -6.62 -16.23 -22.79
CA GLY A 834 -5.68 -17.23 -23.31
C GLY A 834 -4.60 -16.63 -24.20
N GLY A 835 -3.60 -17.44 -24.52
CA GLY A 835 -2.41 -17.02 -25.24
C GLY A 835 -2.37 -17.56 -26.67
N ILE A 836 -1.96 -16.72 -27.63
CA ILE A 836 -1.54 -17.14 -28.98
C ILE A 836 -0.02 -17.05 -29.17
N ASP A 837 0.48 -17.82 -30.13
CA ASP A 837 1.87 -17.82 -30.61
C ASP A 837 2.06 -17.02 -31.92
N GLY A 838 3.30 -16.92 -32.39
CA GLY A 838 3.67 -16.18 -33.61
C GLY A 838 2.94 -16.61 -34.89
N THR A 839 2.30 -17.78 -34.92
CA THR A 839 1.51 -18.23 -36.07
C THR A 839 0.10 -17.65 -36.09
N GLY A 840 -0.36 -17.08 -34.97
CA GLY A 840 -1.74 -16.66 -34.78
C GLY A 840 -2.65 -17.73 -34.19
N LEU A 841 -2.11 -18.91 -33.90
CA LEU A 841 -2.82 -20.02 -33.28
C LEU A 841 -2.62 -19.99 -31.77
N ARG A 842 -3.49 -20.72 -31.05
CA ARG A 842 -3.37 -20.92 -29.61
C ARG A 842 -1.99 -21.48 -29.23
N ALA A 843 -1.34 -20.83 -28.27
CA ALA A 843 -0.08 -21.29 -27.72
C ALA A 843 -0.26 -22.62 -26.97
N SER A 844 0.73 -23.51 -27.06
CA SER A 844 0.69 -24.86 -26.48
C SER A 844 0.51 -24.88 -24.96
N TYR A 845 1.07 -23.89 -24.26
CA TYR A 845 0.95 -23.73 -22.80
C TYR A 845 -0.35 -23.05 -22.36
N SER A 846 -1.06 -22.33 -23.23
CA SER A 846 -2.27 -21.61 -22.84
C SER A 846 -3.28 -22.60 -22.28
N SER A 847 -3.96 -22.26 -21.20
CA SER A 847 -5.17 -22.98 -20.79
C SER A 847 -6.35 -22.60 -21.69
N GLY A 848 -7.42 -23.41 -21.69
CA GLY A 848 -8.68 -23.10 -22.38
C GLY A 848 -9.87 -23.84 -21.77
N GLY A 849 -11.08 -23.43 -22.14
CA GLY A 849 -12.35 -24.09 -21.79
C GLY A 849 -13.54 -23.12 -21.73
N GLU A 850 -14.65 -23.53 -21.08
CA GLU A 850 -15.99 -22.91 -21.13
C GLU A 850 -16.10 -21.47 -20.59
N TYR A 851 -15.12 -21.01 -19.82
CA TYR A 851 -15.07 -19.63 -19.28
C TYR A 851 -13.92 -18.82 -19.89
N LEU A 852 -13.43 -19.21 -21.06
CA LEU A 852 -12.40 -18.45 -21.77
C LEU A 852 -13.09 -17.44 -22.70
N ASP A 853 -12.88 -16.15 -22.47
CA ASP A 853 -13.45 -15.10 -23.34
C ASP A 853 -12.66 -14.97 -24.64
N PHE A 854 -11.35 -14.76 -24.53
CA PHE A 854 -10.51 -14.36 -25.66
C PHE A 854 -9.15 -15.04 -25.63
N VAL A 855 -8.46 -15.00 -26.77
CA VAL A 855 -7.01 -15.19 -26.83
C VAL A 855 -6.30 -13.92 -27.32
N ALA A 856 -5.10 -13.69 -26.81
CA ALA A 856 -4.28 -12.53 -27.16
C ALA A 856 -2.78 -12.89 -27.24
N PRO A 857 -1.94 -12.06 -27.88
CA PRO A 857 -0.52 -12.30 -28.01
C PRO A 857 0.16 -12.61 -26.67
N SER A 858 0.93 -13.70 -26.65
CA SER A 858 1.49 -14.23 -25.39
C SER A 858 2.89 -14.81 -25.51
N THR A 859 3.50 -14.76 -26.70
CA THR A 859 4.88 -15.21 -26.97
C THR A 859 5.79 -14.01 -27.26
N TYR A 860 7.07 -14.14 -26.92
CA TYR A 860 8.11 -13.10 -27.09
C TYR A 860 8.20 -12.49 -28.50
N GLU A 861 7.80 -13.23 -29.53
CA GLU A 861 7.80 -12.79 -30.93
C GLU A 861 6.79 -11.66 -31.19
N LEU A 862 5.75 -11.56 -30.36
CA LEU A 862 4.58 -10.73 -30.61
C LEU A 862 4.50 -9.47 -29.76
N PHE A 863 5.16 -9.41 -28.61
CA PHE A 863 5.13 -8.22 -27.76
C PHE A 863 6.52 -7.87 -27.23
N GLN A 864 6.78 -6.57 -27.11
CA GLN A 864 7.97 -6.04 -26.46
C GLN A 864 7.52 -5.34 -25.18
N CYS A 865 8.30 -5.53 -24.11
CA CYS A 865 7.99 -4.97 -22.80
C CYS A 865 9.19 -4.23 -22.21
N LEU A 866 8.94 -3.46 -21.16
CA LEU A 866 9.96 -2.67 -20.46
C LEU A 866 10.88 -3.58 -19.63
N LYS A 867 12.20 -3.33 -19.66
CA LYS A 867 13.23 -4.17 -19.03
C LYS A 867 13.56 -3.75 -17.59
N LYS A 868 13.96 -4.73 -16.77
CA LYS A 868 14.65 -4.54 -15.48
C LYS A 868 16.08 -4.03 -15.66
N SER A 869 16.44 -2.88 -15.10
CA SER A 869 17.85 -2.49 -14.97
C SER A 869 18.45 -3.14 -13.72
N GLY A 870 19.58 -3.82 -13.90
CA GLY A 870 20.21 -4.66 -12.87
C GLY A 870 20.83 -3.93 -11.68
N ASN A 871 20.44 -2.69 -11.39
CA ASN A 871 20.76 -1.97 -10.15
C ASN A 871 20.03 -0.61 -10.13
N GLY A 872 18.69 -0.62 -10.09
CA GLY A 872 17.81 0.45 -9.55
C GLY A 872 18.00 1.92 -9.96
N THR A 873 18.91 2.28 -10.88
CA THR A 873 19.36 3.67 -11.07
C THR A 873 19.80 4.03 -12.49
N THR A 874 19.83 3.09 -13.45
CA THR A 874 20.18 3.41 -14.85
C THR A 874 19.17 2.82 -15.84
N ASP A 875 18.52 3.70 -16.60
CA ASP A 875 17.72 3.35 -17.78
C ASP A 875 18.65 2.78 -18.86
N SER A 876 18.43 1.54 -19.29
CA SER A 876 19.08 0.99 -20.48
C SER A 876 18.06 0.72 -21.56
N LEU A 877 18.03 1.62 -22.55
CA LEU A 877 17.18 1.59 -23.74
C LEU A 877 17.71 0.74 -24.91
N THR A 878 18.80 -0.03 -24.74
CA THR A 878 19.38 -0.80 -25.84
C THR A 878 19.17 -2.29 -25.71
N TRP A 879 18.34 -2.81 -26.60
CA TRP A 879 18.50 -4.17 -27.10
C TRP A 879 19.11 -4.14 -28.49
N GLY A 880 20.30 -4.70 -28.60
CA GLY A 880 20.96 -4.87 -29.89
C GLY A 880 22.21 -5.70 -29.70
N GLY A 881 22.15 -6.99 -30.06
CA GLY A 881 23.31 -7.85 -30.17
C GLY A 881 22.94 -9.34 -30.08
N PRO A 882 23.40 -10.20 -31.02
CA PRO A 882 22.82 -11.52 -31.25
C PRO A 882 23.34 -12.55 -30.24
N ALA A 883 22.49 -13.47 -29.79
CA ALA A 883 22.96 -14.70 -29.16
C ALA A 883 22.33 -15.94 -29.82
N THR A 884 23.24 -16.81 -30.21
CA THR A 884 23.10 -18.17 -30.72
C THR A 884 21.93 -19.00 -30.17
N ALA A 885 21.26 -19.71 -31.08
CA ALA A 885 20.24 -20.71 -30.81
C ALA A 885 20.59 -21.66 -29.66
N GLY A 886 19.76 -21.68 -28.60
CA GLY A 886 19.88 -22.70 -27.55
C GLY A 886 19.22 -22.45 -26.19
N ALA A 887 18.64 -21.28 -25.88
CA ALA A 887 18.05 -20.99 -24.55
C ALA A 887 16.63 -20.40 -24.66
N GLY A 888 15.75 -20.77 -23.71
CA GLY A 888 14.29 -20.58 -23.73
C GLY A 888 13.79 -19.14 -23.70
N LEU A 889 12.51 -18.96 -24.05
CA LEU A 889 11.93 -17.71 -24.54
C LEU A 889 10.81 -17.19 -23.63
N ILE A 890 10.65 -15.85 -23.47
CA ILE A 890 9.58 -15.22 -22.67
C ILE A 890 8.20 -15.57 -23.28
N ALA A 891 7.35 -16.25 -22.52
CA ALA A 891 6.00 -16.56 -22.97
C ALA A 891 5.05 -16.71 -21.77
N GLY A 892 3.74 -16.57 -21.98
CA GLY A 892 2.76 -16.84 -20.93
C GLY A 892 1.47 -16.03 -21.09
N THR A 893 0.38 -16.61 -20.62
CA THR A 893 -0.94 -15.96 -20.58
C THR A 893 -0.95 -14.69 -19.70
N SER A 894 0.02 -14.53 -18.81
CA SER A 894 0.26 -13.28 -18.07
C SER A 894 0.51 -12.08 -18.96
N TYR A 895 1.04 -12.27 -20.17
CA TYR A 895 1.22 -11.19 -21.16
C TYR A 895 0.02 -11.03 -22.10
N ALA A 896 -0.93 -11.98 -22.10
CA ALA A 896 -2.15 -11.89 -22.87
C ALA A 896 -3.22 -11.04 -22.15
N ALA A 897 -3.39 -11.25 -20.84
CA ALA A 897 -4.30 -10.47 -19.98
C ALA A 897 -4.17 -8.93 -20.15
N PRO A 898 -2.96 -8.32 -20.12
CA PRO A 898 -2.81 -6.88 -20.31
C PRO A 898 -3.22 -6.39 -21.71
N HIS A 899 -3.24 -7.25 -22.74
CA HIS A 899 -3.78 -6.85 -24.05
C HIS A 899 -5.29 -6.59 -23.97
N ALA A 900 -6.06 -7.48 -23.34
CA ALA A 900 -7.50 -7.30 -23.17
C ALA A 900 -7.82 -6.08 -22.31
N VAL A 901 -7.11 -5.92 -21.18
CA VAL A 901 -7.27 -4.75 -20.31
C VAL A 901 -6.88 -3.46 -21.03
N GLY A 902 -5.83 -3.48 -21.86
CA GLY A 902 -5.44 -2.33 -22.70
C GLY A 902 -6.54 -1.93 -23.70
N VAL A 903 -7.17 -2.88 -24.38
CA VAL A 903 -8.29 -2.61 -25.29
C VAL A 903 -9.52 -2.10 -24.53
N ALA A 904 -9.85 -2.70 -23.39
CA ALA A 904 -10.92 -2.21 -22.51
C ALA A 904 -10.65 -0.76 -22.06
N ALA A 905 -9.41 -0.44 -21.71
CA ALA A 905 -9.00 0.90 -21.30
C ALA A 905 -9.10 1.93 -22.45
N LEU A 906 -8.84 1.54 -23.70
CA LEU A 906 -9.11 2.38 -24.89
C LEU A 906 -10.61 2.64 -25.08
N ILE A 907 -11.43 1.59 -24.96
CA ILE A 907 -12.90 1.71 -25.05
C ILE A 907 -13.43 2.66 -23.98
N LEU A 908 -13.00 2.48 -22.73
CA LEU A 908 -13.31 3.38 -21.60
C LEU A 908 -12.85 4.80 -21.88
N SER A 909 -11.63 4.98 -22.39
CA SER A 909 -11.05 6.29 -22.70
C SER A 909 -11.90 7.04 -23.72
N TYR A 910 -12.31 6.35 -24.79
CA TYR A 910 -13.10 6.94 -25.84
C TYR A 910 -14.52 7.27 -25.36
N VAL A 911 -15.26 6.26 -24.89
CA VAL A 911 -16.69 6.43 -24.61
C VAL A 911 -16.90 7.34 -23.42
N ASN A 912 -16.21 7.13 -22.29
CA ASN A 912 -16.48 7.88 -21.06
C ASN A 912 -16.08 9.35 -21.16
N ASN A 913 -15.16 9.71 -22.05
CA ASN A 913 -14.77 11.10 -22.28
C ASN A 913 -15.51 11.75 -23.45
N HIS A 914 -16.29 10.98 -24.24
CA HIS A 914 -17.02 11.54 -25.37
C HIS A 914 -18.20 12.43 -24.91
N PRO A 915 -18.41 13.63 -25.50
CA PRO A 915 -19.47 14.56 -25.08
C PRO A 915 -20.87 14.08 -25.46
N LEU A 916 -21.00 13.32 -26.55
CA LEU A 916 -22.28 12.77 -27.02
C LEU A 916 -22.60 11.36 -26.47
N LYS A 917 -21.81 10.86 -25.51
CA LYS A 917 -22.09 9.55 -24.90
C LYS A 917 -23.47 9.60 -24.21
N PRO A 918 -24.33 8.58 -24.39
CA PRO A 918 -25.57 8.50 -23.62
C PRO A 918 -25.29 8.11 -22.16
N ASN A 919 -24.27 7.28 -21.92
CA ASN A 919 -23.84 6.82 -20.59
C ASN A 919 -22.32 6.56 -20.64
N ASN A 920 -21.69 6.43 -19.47
CA ASN A 920 -20.39 5.76 -19.38
C ASN A 920 -20.56 4.29 -19.73
N ILE A 921 -19.53 3.68 -20.32
CA ILE A 921 -19.56 2.27 -20.71
C ILE A 921 -19.29 1.36 -19.50
N ALA A 922 -20.00 0.23 -19.44
CA ALA A 922 -19.89 -0.77 -18.38
C ALA A 922 -19.04 -1.99 -18.82
N PRO A 923 -18.54 -2.80 -17.87
CA PRO A 923 -17.77 -4.01 -18.19
C PRO A 923 -18.51 -4.97 -19.14
N GLU A 924 -19.81 -5.19 -18.92
CA GLU A 924 -20.60 -6.10 -19.77
C GLU A 924 -20.70 -5.59 -21.22
N ASP A 925 -20.70 -4.28 -21.42
CA ASP A 925 -20.70 -3.70 -22.77
C ASP A 925 -19.36 -3.95 -23.47
N ILE A 926 -18.26 -3.76 -22.74
CA ILE A 926 -16.90 -3.95 -23.25
C ILE A 926 -16.70 -5.40 -23.69
N GLU A 927 -17.05 -6.35 -22.82
CA GLU A 927 -16.98 -7.78 -23.10
C GLU A 927 -17.77 -8.12 -24.37
N LYS A 928 -19.07 -7.78 -24.43
CA LYS A 928 -19.95 -8.12 -25.56
C LYS A 928 -19.52 -7.46 -26.88
N ILE A 929 -18.96 -6.25 -26.84
CA ILE A 929 -18.39 -5.58 -28.02
C ILE A 929 -17.11 -6.28 -28.49
N MET A 930 -16.25 -6.70 -27.56
CA MET A 930 -15.02 -7.41 -27.87
C MET A 930 -15.30 -8.82 -28.43
N GLU A 931 -16.23 -9.57 -27.84
CA GLU A 931 -16.70 -10.88 -28.34
C GLU A 931 -17.19 -10.80 -29.78
N LYS A 932 -18.06 -9.82 -30.07
CA LYS A 932 -18.64 -9.63 -31.40
C LYS A 932 -17.60 -9.33 -32.49
N THR A 933 -16.47 -8.75 -32.10
CA THR A 933 -15.45 -8.27 -33.04
C THR A 933 -14.21 -9.15 -33.09
N ALA A 934 -14.09 -10.10 -32.16
CA ALA A 934 -13.02 -11.06 -32.10
C ALA A 934 -12.87 -11.81 -33.43
N THR A 935 -11.63 -12.08 -33.81
CA THR A 935 -11.30 -12.87 -34.99
C THR A 935 -11.32 -14.34 -34.61
N ASP A 936 -12.31 -15.10 -35.08
CA ASP A 936 -12.36 -16.55 -34.91
C ASP A 936 -11.10 -17.21 -35.51
N ILE A 937 -10.38 -18.01 -34.70
CA ILE A 937 -9.13 -18.66 -35.09
C ILE A 937 -9.34 -20.12 -35.48
N ASN A 938 -10.27 -20.86 -34.85
CA ASN A 938 -10.51 -22.29 -35.13
C ASN A 938 -11.82 -22.81 -34.48
N GLY A 939 -12.98 -22.55 -35.10
CA GLY A 939 -14.23 -23.21 -34.68
C GLY A 939 -14.16 -24.75 -34.75
N VAL A 940 -14.07 -25.42 -33.61
CA VAL A 940 -14.20 -26.89 -33.48
C VAL A 940 -15.54 -27.23 -32.84
N ALA A 941 -16.32 -28.11 -33.48
CA ALA A 941 -17.59 -28.62 -32.94
C ALA A 941 -17.40 -29.25 -31.55
N PRO A 942 -18.38 -29.13 -30.61
CA PRO A 942 -19.80 -28.82 -30.81
C PRO A 942 -20.22 -27.34 -30.68
N TYR A 943 -19.30 -26.40 -30.42
CA TYR A 943 -19.64 -25.03 -29.99
C TYR A 943 -19.96 -24.03 -31.12
N GLY A 944 -19.75 -24.42 -32.39
CA GLY A 944 -20.12 -23.64 -33.57
C GLY A 944 -19.03 -22.67 -34.05
N PRO A 945 -19.26 -21.93 -35.16
CA PRO A 945 -18.44 -20.78 -35.53
C PRO A 945 -18.72 -19.65 -34.50
N ASN A 946 -17.69 -18.92 -34.05
CA ASN A 946 -17.74 -17.80 -33.08
C ASN A 946 -17.51 -18.11 -31.58
N TYR A 947 -17.40 -19.37 -31.15
CA TYR A 947 -16.88 -19.72 -29.82
C TYR A 947 -16.32 -21.15 -29.81
N ASP A 948 -15.16 -21.36 -29.20
CA ASP A 948 -14.60 -22.69 -28.97
C ASP A 948 -13.82 -22.77 -27.65
N LEU A 949 -13.78 -23.96 -27.04
CA LEU A 949 -13.06 -24.17 -25.77
C LEU A 949 -11.56 -23.80 -25.85
N PRO A 950 -10.85 -24.06 -26.97
CA PRO A 950 -9.43 -23.68 -27.07
C PRO A 950 -9.18 -22.16 -27.08
N THR A 951 -10.01 -21.37 -27.74
CA THR A 951 -9.74 -19.95 -28.04
C THR A 951 -10.82 -18.96 -27.63
N GLY A 952 -11.90 -19.41 -27.00
CA GLY A 952 -13.03 -18.58 -26.60
C GLY A 952 -13.74 -18.03 -27.83
N HIS A 953 -14.09 -16.76 -27.80
CA HIS A 953 -14.61 -16.01 -28.96
C HIS A 953 -13.54 -15.71 -30.03
N GLY A 954 -12.29 -16.11 -29.77
CA GLY A 954 -11.17 -15.94 -30.69
C GLY A 954 -10.23 -14.81 -30.29
N ARG A 955 -9.45 -14.34 -31.26
CA ARG A 955 -8.42 -13.33 -31.02
C ARG A 955 -9.04 -11.94 -30.88
N ILE A 956 -8.60 -11.18 -29.87
CA ILE A 956 -9.03 -9.79 -29.68
C ILE A 956 -8.78 -8.95 -30.95
N ASN A 957 -9.72 -8.07 -31.27
CA ASN A 957 -9.66 -7.16 -32.41
C ASN A 957 -10.00 -5.72 -31.96
N ALA A 958 -8.99 -4.97 -31.54
CA ALA A 958 -9.14 -3.63 -30.98
C ALA A 958 -9.78 -2.65 -31.98
N GLY A 959 -9.32 -2.66 -33.24
CA GLY A 959 -9.88 -1.84 -34.30
C GLY A 959 -11.34 -2.17 -34.57
N GLY A 960 -11.70 -3.44 -34.63
CA GLY A 960 -13.10 -3.88 -34.78
C GLY A 960 -13.98 -3.38 -33.64
N ALA A 961 -13.52 -3.54 -32.39
CA ALA A 961 -14.23 -3.11 -31.19
C ALA A 961 -14.51 -1.60 -31.19
N LEU A 962 -13.50 -0.76 -31.46
CA LEU A 962 -13.66 0.70 -31.47
C LEU A 962 -14.56 1.20 -32.61
N GLN A 963 -14.60 0.50 -33.75
CA GLN A 963 -15.56 0.83 -34.82
C GLN A 963 -17.01 0.56 -34.41
N GLN A 964 -17.27 -0.47 -33.59
CA GLN A 964 -18.62 -0.77 -33.09
C GLN A 964 -19.13 0.24 -32.06
N ILE A 965 -18.30 1.17 -31.58
CA ILE A 965 -18.71 2.19 -30.60
C ILE A 965 -18.43 3.62 -31.09
N LYS A 966 -18.04 3.79 -32.36
CA LYS A 966 -17.68 5.09 -32.92
C LYS A 966 -18.88 6.05 -32.96
N ILE A 967 -18.87 7.01 -32.04
CA ILE A 967 -19.92 8.03 -31.87
C ILE A 967 -19.80 9.07 -32.99
N PRO A 968 -20.91 9.58 -33.58
CA PRO A 968 -22.32 9.33 -33.21
C PRO A 968 -22.96 8.12 -33.88
N ASN A 969 -22.26 7.43 -34.78
CA ASN A 969 -22.86 6.36 -35.59
C ASN A 969 -23.27 5.14 -34.76
N TYR A 970 -22.52 4.85 -33.71
CA TYR A 970 -22.78 3.75 -32.79
C TYR A 970 -22.89 4.27 -31.36
N LEU A 971 -23.95 3.87 -30.65
CA LEU A 971 -24.22 4.29 -29.27
C LEU A 971 -24.52 3.07 -28.39
N VAL A 972 -24.04 3.10 -27.16
CA VAL A 972 -24.32 2.08 -26.12
C VAL A 972 -25.20 2.72 -25.05
N LYS A 973 -26.49 2.37 -25.00
CA LYS A 973 -27.46 3.02 -24.12
C LYS A 973 -27.95 2.08 -23.02
N HIS A 974 -27.79 2.49 -21.78
CA HIS A 974 -28.23 1.76 -20.59
C HIS A 974 -29.66 2.13 -20.18
N TYR A 975 -30.34 1.16 -19.60
CA TYR A 975 -31.62 1.33 -18.93
C TYR A 975 -31.56 0.65 -17.58
N ASN A 976 -31.58 1.44 -16.50
CA ASN A 976 -31.58 0.97 -15.12
C ASN A 976 -32.96 1.20 -14.50
N ILE A 977 -33.61 0.13 -14.06
CA ILE A 977 -34.99 0.13 -13.57
C ILE A 977 -35.00 -0.28 -12.11
N ASN A 978 -35.58 0.58 -11.26
CA ASN A 978 -35.91 0.27 -9.86
C ASN A 978 -37.44 0.15 -9.73
N THR A 979 -37.93 -1.01 -9.30
CA THR A 979 -39.37 -1.26 -9.14
C THR A 979 -39.67 -2.07 -7.88
N THR A 980 -40.94 -2.21 -7.52
CA THR A 980 -41.38 -3.08 -6.42
C THR A 980 -41.94 -4.38 -6.99
N ILE A 981 -41.94 -5.45 -6.20
CA ILE A 981 -42.59 -6.72 -6.60
C ILE A 981 -44.07 -6.47 -6.99
N ALA A 982 -44.77 -5.57 -6.30
CA ALA A 982 -46.16 -5.23 -6.60
C ALA A 982 -46.38 -4.62 -7.99
N ASN A 983 -45.35 -4.00 -8.57
CA ASN A 983 -45.37 -3.39 -9.91
C ASN A 983 -44.81 -4.33 -10.99
N THR A 984 -44.58 -5.61 -10.66
CA THR A 984 -44.12 -6.65 -11.58
C THR A 984 -45.20 -7.70 -11.77
N SER A 985 -45.15 -8.42 -12.90
CA SER A 985 -45.99 -9.62 -13.05
C SER A 985 -45.30 -10.78 -12.35
N THR A 986 -45.89 -11.24 -11.24
CA THR A 986 -45.38 -12.39 -10.49
C THR A 986 -46.25 -13.61 -10.72
N THR A 987 -45.65 -14.73 -11.15
CA THR A 987 -46.35 -15.99 -11.36
C THR A 987 -45.65 -17.12 -10.63
N LEU A 988 -46.40 -17.92 -9.86
CA LEU A 988 -45.86 -19.15 -9.28
C LEU A 988 -45.58 -20.14 -10.41
N VAL A 989 -44.31 -20.48 -10.60
CA VAL A 989 -43.87 -21.39 -11.67
C VAL A 989 -43.35 -22.73 -11.13
N GLY A 990 -43.11 -22.81 -9.82
CA GLY A 990 -42.68 -24.02 -9.14
C GLY A 990 -43.17 -24.03 -7.69
N SER A 991 -43.74 -25.14 -7.23
CA SER A 991 -44.31 -25.28 -5.88
C SER A 991 -43.68 -26.43 -5.15
N LEU A 992 -43.25 -26.20 -3.90
CA LEU A 992 -42.56 -27.18 -3.05
C LEU A 992 -41.39 -27.88 -3.77
N GLU A 993 -40.65 -27.12 -4.58
CA GLU A 993 -39.51 -27.63 -5.33
C GLU A 993 -38.32 -27.84 -4.39
N SER A 994 -37.56 -28.91 -4.63
CA SER A 994 -36.25 -29.07 -4.00
C SER A 994 -35.27 -28.12 -4.68
N ALA A 995 -34.77 -27.16 -3.91
CA ALA A 995 -33.72 -26.25 -4.33
C ALA A 995 -32.45 -26.47 -3.51
N TYR A 996 -31.30 -26.24 -4.12
CA TYR A 996 -30.02 -26.27 -3.45
C TYR A 996 -29.40 -24.89 -3.47
N PHE A 997 -29.19 -24.31 -2.29
CA PHE A 997 -28.30 -23.17 -2.14
C PHE A 997 -26.89 -23.71 -2.30
N LYS A 998 -26.28 -23.47 -3.47
CA LYS A 998 -24.90 -23.87 -3.75
C LYS A 998 -23.91 -23.24 -2.77
N PHE A 999 -24.34 -22.16 -2.11
CA PHE A 999 -23.45 -21.29 -1.39
C PHE A 999 -24.10 -20.68 -0.14
N ASN A 1000 -23.30 -20.43 0.91
CA ASN A 1000 -23.73 -19.64 2.07
C ASN A 1000 -23.98 -18.20 1.63
N TYR A 1001 -25.17 -17.65 1.88
CA TYR A 1001 -25.45 -16.26 1.50
C TYR A 1001 -26.23 -15.52 2.58
N LEU A 1002 -25.60 -14.46 3.12
CA LEU A 1002 -26.05 -13.45 4.11
C LEU A 1002 -26.73 -13.98 5.39
N GLN A 1003 -27.62 -14.97 5.31
CA GLN A 1003 -28.30 -15.64 6.42
C GLN A 1003 -28.68 -17.12 6.17
N PHE A 1004 -28.59 -17.67 4.95
CA PHE A 1004 -28.92 -19.08 4.67
C PHE A 1004 -27.67 -19.94 4.43
N PRO A 1005 -27.52 -21.08 5.14
CA PRO A 1005 -26.42 -22.00 4.91
C PRO A 1005 -26.58 -22.73 3.57
N GLN A 1006 -25.45 -23.08 2.96
CA GLN A 1006 -25.36 -24.01 1.84
C GLN A 1006 -26.10 -25.29 2.19
N GLY A 1007 -27.02 -25.72 1.32
CA GLY A 1007 -27.85 -26.87 1.61
C GLY A 1007 -29.14 -26.94 0.82
N ASN A 1008 -29.86 -28.05 1.04
CA ASN A 1008 -31.17 -28.27 0.45
C ASN A 1008 -32.22 -27.43 1.20
N ALA A 1009 -33.09 -26.76 0.44
CA ALA A 1009 -34.29 -26.12 0.93
C ALA A 1009 -35.47 -26.54 0.06
N VAL A 1010 -36.67 -26.53 0.63
CA VAL A 1010 -37.91 -26.64 -0.14
C VAL A 1010 -38.41 -25.22 -0.40
N VAL A 1011 -38.73 -24.90 -1.65
CA VAL A 1011 -39.09 -23.54 -2.04
C VAL A 1011 -40.32 -23.48 -2.94
N ASN A 1012 -41.04 -22.36 -2.88
CA ASN A 1012 -41.92 -21.94 -3.96
C ASN A 1012 -41.16 -20.95 -4.84
N ARG A 1013 -41.07 -21.21 -6.14
CA ARG A 1013 -40.39 -20.36 -7.11
C ARG A 1013 -41.39 -19.51 -7.88
N TYR A 1014 -41.18 -18.20 -7.85
CA TYR A 1014 -42.00 -17.22 -8.54
C TYR A 1014 -41.17 -16.56 -9.64
N LYS A 1015 -41.72 -16.54 -10.87
CA LYS A 1015 -41.16 -15.76 -11.97
C LYS A 1015 -41.63 -14.32 -11.85
N VAL A 1016 -40.69 -13.39 -11.98
CA VAL A 1016 -40.90 -11.95 -11.93
C VAL A 1016 -40.61 -11.38 -13.32
N SER A 1017 -41.65 -10.93 -14.02
CA SER A 1017 -41.54 -10.34 -15.35
C SER A 1017 -41.84 -8.83 -15.30
N TYR A 1018 -40.99 -8.04 -15.94
CA TYR A 1018 -41.15 -6.59 -16.06
C TYR A 1018 -40.92 -6.13 -17.51
N THR A 1019 -41.88 -5.40 -18.07
CA THR A 1019 -41.75 -4.75 -19.38
C THR A 1019 -41.37 -3.29 -19.18
N ASN A 1020 -40.11 -2.95 -19.45
CA ASN A 1020 -39.68 -1.57 -19.49
C ASN A 1020 -40.12 -0.92 -20.80
N SER A 1021 -40.84 0.19 -20.73
CA SER A 1021 -41.14 1.01 -21.91
C SER A 1021 -40.05 2.04 -22.13
N HIS A 1022 -39.61 2.23 -23.37
CA HIS A 1022 -38.64 3.25 -23.77
C HIS A 1022 -39.00 3.84 -25.13
N SER A 1023 -38.28 4.85 -25.58
CA SER A 1023 -38.50 5.42 -26.92
C SER A 1023 -37.16 5.70 -27.58
N LEU A 1024 -36.91 4.99 -28.68
CA LEU A 1024 -35.85 5.32 -29.64
C LEU A 1024 -36.48 6.12 -30.78
N SER A 1025 -35.88 7.25 -31.18
CA SER A 1025 -36.35 7.97 -32.37
C SER A 1025 -36.26 7.08 -33.61
N GLY A 1026 -37.16 7.24 -34.59
CA GLY A 1026 -37.29 6.36 -35.75
C GLY A 1026 -36.06 6.25 -36.67
N ALA A 1027 -35.00 7.02 -36.42
CA ALA A 1027 -33.70 6.86 -37.04
C ALA A 1027 -32.90 5.66 -36.49
N TYR A 1028 -32.92 5.38 -35.19
CA TYR A 1028 -32.02 4.36 -34.62
C TYR A 1028 -32.42 2.93 -34.98
N THR A 1029 -31.43 2.12 -35.34
CA THR A 1029 -31.56 0.66 -35.50
C THR A 1029 -30.86 -0.03 -34.33
N ILE A 1030 -31.55 -0.94 -33.64
CA ILE A 1030 -30.92 -1.78 -32.61
C ILE A 1030 -30.06 -2.83 -33.33
N ILE A 1031 -28.75 -2.80 -33.07
CA ILE A 1031 -27.77 -3.76 -33.58
C ILE A 1031 -27.76 -4.99 -32.67
N ASP A 1032 -27.85 -4.75 -31.36
CA ASP A 1032 -27.74 -5.77 -30.33
C ASP A 1032 -28.33 -5.28 -29.00
N ALA A 1033 -28.54 -6.21 -28.07
CA ALA A 1033 -28.91 -5.90 -26.70
C ALA A 1033 -28.52 -7.03 -25.74
N TRP A 1034 -28.11 -6.65 -24.52
CA TRP A 1034 -27.71 -7.59 -23.48
C TRP A 1034 -28.18 -7.16 -22.09
N LYS A 1035 -28.24 -8.13 -21.18
CA LYS A 1035 -28.51 -7.90 -19.74
C LYS A 1035 -27.33 -7.17 -19.09
N ARG A 1036 -27.60 -6.45 -17.99
CA ARG A 1036 -26.56 -5.88 -17.13
C ARG A 1036 -26.67 -6.46 -15.72
N ASP A 1037 -25.79 -7.40 -15.42
CA ASP A 1037 -25.81 -8.15 -14.16
C ASP A 1037 -25.22 -7.35 -13.00
N ALA A 1038 -24.29 -6.43 -13.25
CA ALA A 1038 -23.66 -5.60 -12.22
C ALA A 1038 -24.68 -4.68 -11.50
N VAL A 1039 -25.80 -4.39 -12.16
CA VAL A 1039 -26.83 -3.46 -11.66
C VAL A 1039 -28.12 -4.18 -11.25
N SER A 1040 -28.43 -5.30 -11.91
CA SER A 1040 -29.62 -6.10 -11.60
C SER A 1040 -29.44 -6.87 -10.28
N ASN A 1041 -30.52 -7.28 -9.61
CA ASN A 1041 -30.43 -7.96 -8.31
C ASN A 1041 -31.32 -9.21 -8.16
N LEU A 1042 -31.91 -9.69 -9.26
CA LEU A 1042 -32.70 -10.92 -9.24
C LEU A 1042 -31.91 -12.14 -9.75
N PRO A 1043 -32.04 -13.29 -9.09
CA PRO A 1043 -31.48 -14.56 -9.56
C PRO A 1043 -32.21 -15.08 -10.80
N GLY A 1044 -31.49 -15.88 -11.59
CA GLY A 1044 -32.04 -16.70 -12.70
C GLY A 1044 -32.36 -18.13 -12.27
N ILE A 1045 -32.74 -19.00 -13.23
CA ILE A 1045 -32.83 -20.45 -13.02
C ILE A 1045 -31.56 -21.10 -13.60
N ILE A 1046 -30.92 -21.97 -12.82
CA ILE A 1046 -29.92 -22.90 -13.32
C ILE A 1046 -30.40 -24.33 -13.02
N SER A 1047 -30.69 -25.10 -14.07
CA SER A 1047 -30.83 -26.56 -14.01
C SER A 1047 -29.50 -27.17 -14.42
N ASP A 1048 -28.96 -28.11 -13.64
CA ASP A 1048 -27.77 -28.88 -14.05
C ASP A 1048 -28.24 -30.18 -14.71
N PRO A 1049 -27.97 -30.42 -16.01
CA PRO A 1049 -28.25 -31.69 -16.63
C PRO A 1049 -26.99 -32.57 -16.58
N ILE A 1050 -26.51 -32.98 -15.40
CA ILE A 1050 -25.49 -34.04 -15.36
C ILE A 1050 -26.22 -35.37 -15.58
N ALA A 1051 -26.24 -35.80 -16.84
CA ALA A 1051 -27.02 -36.93 -17.36
C ALA A 1051 -26.78 -38.32 -16.71
N ASN A 1052 -26.10 -38.44 -15.57
CA ASN A 1052 -25.80 -39.73 -14.91
C ASN A 1052 -25.87 -39.73 -13.36
N ASN A 1053 -26.39 -38.69 -12.70
CA ASN A 1053 -26.55 -38.72 -11.24
C ASN A 1053 -28.01 -38.98 -10.82
N PRO A 1054 -28.33 -40.08 -10.12
CA PRO A 1054 -29.71 -40.37 -9.68
C PRO A 1054 -30.24 -39.45 -8.55
N PHE A 1055 -29.55 -38.34 -8.24
CA PHE A 1055 -29.93 -37.34 -7.23
C PHE A 1055 -30.23 -35.94 -7.81
N ASP A 1056 -30.37 -35.81 -9.14
CA ASP A 1056 -30.18 -34.54 -9.89
C ASP A 1056 -31.46 -33.76 -10.25
N ASP A 1057 -32.62 -34.08 -9.68
CA ASP A 1057 -33.88 -33.32 -9.91
C ASP A 1057 -33.93 -31.96 -9.15
N LYS A 1058 -32.79 -31.36 -8.81
CA LYS A 1058 -32.71 -30.16 -7.95
C LYS A 1058 -32.42 -28.89 -8.75
N TYR A 1059 -33.08 -27.79 -8.40
CA TYR A 1059 -32.74 -26.47 -8.94
C TYR A 1059 -31.64 -25.80 -8.12
N TYR A 1060 -30.60 -25.30 -8.80
CA TYR A 1060 -29.62 -24.42 -8.16
C TYR A 1060 -30.17 -23.01 -8.13
N ILE A 1061 -30.25 -22.44 -6.92
CA ILE A 1061 -30.53 -21.01 -6.77
C ILE A 1061 -29.21 -20.27 -6.93
N PRO A 1062 -29.00 -19.51 -8.03
CA PRO A 1062 -27.75 -18.79 -8.22
C PRO A 1062 -27.58 -17.72 -7.15
N ASN A 1063 -26.38 -17.60 -6.60
CA ASN A 1063 -25.97 -16.53 -5.68
C ASN A 1063 -25.62 -15.22 -6.40
N THR A 1064 -25.80 -15.18 -7.72
CA THR A 1064 -25.49 -14.04 -8.55
C THR A 1064 -26.73 -13.64 -9.31
N THR A 1065 -26.80 -12.36 -9.64
CA THR A 1065 -27.80 -11.85 -10.56
C THR A 1065 -27.73 -12.59 -11.89
N SER A 1066 -28.89 -12.99 -12.41
CA SER A 1066 -29.00 -13.65 -13.71
C SER A 1066 -30.35 -13.34 -14.33
N VAL A 1067 -30.63 -12.05 -14.45
CA VAL A 1067 -31.80 -11.55 -15.17
C VAL A 1067 -31.66 -11.91 -16.65
N THR A 1068 -32.78 -12.23 -17.29
CA THR A 1068 -32.82 -12.53 -18.73
C THR A 1068 -33.52 -11.40 -19.48
N LEU A 1069 -32.95 -11.00 -20.61
CA LEU A 1069 -33.58 -10.10 -21.58
C LEU A 1069 -34.31 -10.96 -22.62
N GLN A 1070 -35.63 -11.07 -22.49
CA GLN A 1070 -36.44 -12.01 -23.29
C GLN A 1070 -36.78 -11.47 -24.67
N SER A 1071 -37.09 -10.19 -24.77
CA SER A 1071 -37.37 -9.53 -26.04
C SER A 1071 -37.13 -8.03 -25.91
N TYR A 1072 -36.82 -7.39 -27.03
CA TYR A 1072 -36.63 -5.95 -27.11
C TYR A 1072 -37.02 -5.44 -28.50
N ASN A 1073 -37.44 -4.19 -28.55
CA ASN A 1073 -37.75 -3.46 -29.77
C ASN A 1073 -37.52 -1.95 -29.53
N ASN A 1074 -37.89 -1.11 -30.49
CA ASN A 1074 -37.67 0.34 -30.39
C ASN A 1074 -38.50 1.05 -29.30
N SER A 1075 -39.49 0.37 -28.73
CA SER A 1075 -40.45 0.92 -27.76
C SER A 1075 -40.47 0.21 -26.40
N SER A 1076 -39.92 -1.00 -26.29
CA SER A 1076 -39.93 -1.73 -25.03
C SER A 1076 -38.90 -2.86 -24.97
N ALA A 1077 -38.59 -3.29 -23.75
CA ALA A 1077 -37.81 -4.49 -23.44
C ALA A 1077 -38.48 -5.29 -22.31
N LEU A 1078 -38.58 -6.60 -22.48
CA LEU A 1078 -39.10 -7.53 -21.48
C LEU A 1078 -37.93 -8.20 -20.76
N LEU A 1079 -37.87 -8.00 -19.43
CA LEU A 1079 -36.90 -8.65 -18.56
C LEU A 1079 -37.61 -9.63 -17.62
N GLU A 1080 -36.94 -10.75 -17.35
CA GLU A 1080 -37.41 -11.76 -16.41
C GLU A 1080 -36.32 -12.18 -15.42
N GLY A 1081 -36.72 -12.38 -14.17
CA GLY A 1081 -35.92 -12.96 -13.10
C GLY A 1081 -36.81 -13.79 -12.16
N TYR A 1082 -36.26 -14.25 -11.04
CA TYR A 1082 -36.98 -15.11 -10.11
C TYR A 1082 -36.86 -14.64 -8.67
N VAL A 1083 -37.86 -14.98 -7.86
CA VAL A 1083 -37.80 -14.92 -6.40
C VAL A 1083 -38.25 -16.26 -5.83
N TYR A 1084 -37.68 -16.64 -4.69
CA TYR A 1084 -37.89 -17.96 -4.09
C TYR A 1084 -38.36 -17.78 -2.66
N GLU A 1085 -39.57 -18.25 -2.35
CA GLU A 1085 -40.09 -18.32 -0.99
C GLU A 1085 -39.63 -19.63 -0.35
N ILE A 1086 -39.03 -19.55 0.84
CA ILE A 1086 -38.55 -20.72 1.55
C ILE A 1086 -39.70 -21.36 2.34
N MET A 1087 -39.81 -22.69 2.25
CA MET A 1087 -40.85 -23.48 2.89
C MET A 1087 -40.28 -24.28 4.06
N VAL A 1088 -41.01 -24.34 5.16
CA VAL A 1088 -40.62 -25.09 6.38
C VAL A 1088 -41.56 -26.27 6.56
N TYR A 1089 -40.98 -27.44 6.82
CA TYR A 1089 -41.73 -28.65 7.14
C TYR A 1089 -42.28 -28.56 8.57
N ASP A 1090 -43.59 -28.62 8.72
CA ASP A 1090 -44.27 -28.78 10.00
C ASP A 1090 -44.39 -30.28 10.32
N PRO A 1091 -43.63 -30.80 11.32
CA PRO A 1091 -43.65 -32.22 11.64
C PRO A 1091 -44.93 -32.66 12.37
N VAL A 1092 -45.73 -31.72 12.88
CA VAL A 1092 -46.99 -31.99 13.57
C VAL A 1092 -48.14 -32.04 12.56
N ALA A 1093 -48.17 -31.09 11.62
CA ALA A 1093 -49.18 -31.04 10.56
C ALA A 1093 -48.82 -31.90 9.33
N PHE A 1094 -47.61 -32.45 9.26
CA PHE A 1094 -47.08 -33.19 8.10
C PHE A 1094 -47.20 -32.41 6.78
N THR A 1095 -47.09 -31.08 6.83
CA THR A 1095 -47.24 -30.19 5.67
C THR A 1095 -46.11 -29.17 5.61
N TYR A 1096 -45.87 -28.61 4.43
CA TYR A 1096 -44.99 -27.46 4.29
C TYR A 1096 -45.79 -26.17 4.42
N THR A 1097 -45.28 -25.24 5.23
CA THR A 1097 -45.85 -23.89 5.38
C THR A 1097 -44.82 -22.84 4.98
N SER A 1098 -45.29 -21.65 4.63
CA SER A 1098 -44.39 -20.53 4.31
C SER A 1098 -43.54 -20.18 5.53
N SER A 1099 -42.23 -20.03 5.34
CA SER A 1099 -41.34 -19.49 6.36
C SER A 1099 -41.46 -17.97 6.53
N GLY A 1100 -42.13 -17.28 5.59
CA GLY A 1100 -42.09 -15.83 5.44
C GLY A 1100 -40.76 -15.28 4.90
N VAL A 1101 -39.78 -16.13 4.61
CA VAL A 1101 -38.45 -15.75 4.12
C VAL A 1101 -38.38 -15.92 2.60
N TRP A 1102 -37.90 -14.88 1.91
CA TRP A 1102 -37.79 -14.83 0.45
C TRP A 1102 -36.35 -14.59 0.02
N TYR A 1103 -35.93 -15.20 -1.09
CA TYR A 1103 -34.66 -14.95 -1.76
C TYR A 1103 -34.90 -14.25 -3.11
N PRO A 1104 -34.17 -13.17 -3.45
CA PRO A 1104 -33.14 -12.51 -2.62
C PRO A 1104 -33.74 -11.88 -1.35
N PHE A 1105 -33.01 -12.01 -0.24
CA PHE A 1105 -33.45 -11.52 1.07
C PHE A 1105 -33.50 -9.98 1.03
N ASP A 1106 -34.51 -9.40 1.67
CA ASP A 1106 -34.66 -7.95 1.86
C ASP A 1106 -35.17 -7.14 0.65
N LEU A 1107 -35.91 -7.72 -0.30
CA LEU A 1107 -36.63 -6.89 -1.30
C LEU A 1107 -37.71 -6.04 -0.62
N ASN A 1108 -37.50 -4.72 -0.58
CA ASN A 1108 -38.39 -3.77 0.08
C ASN A 1108 -38.25 -2.37 -0.57
N PRO A 1109 -39.05 -1.35 -0.20
CA PRO A 1109 -38.95 -0.03 -0.81
C PRO A 1109 -37.56 0.64 -0.73
N THR A 1110 -36.73 0.28 0.25
CA THR A 1110 -35.33 0.75 0.42
C THR A 1110 -34.30 -0.15 -0.26
N ASN A 1111 -34.70 -1.34 -0.75
CA ASN A 1111 -33.91 -2.25 -1.57
C ASN A 1111 -34.80 -2.87 -2.66
N PRO A 1112 -35.12 -2.09 -3.73
CA PRO A 1112 -36.12 -2.47 -4.73
C PRO A 1112 -35.65 -3.62 -5.63
N VAL A 1113 -36.57 -4.15 -6.43
CA VAL A 1113 -36.24 -5.02 -7.56
C VAL A 1113 -35.51 -4.18 -8.62
N LYS A 1114 -34.33 -4.64 -9.04
CA LYS A 1114 -33.48 -3.98 -10.03
C LYS A 1114 -33.37 -4.81 -11.29
N PHE A 1115 -33.71 -4.19 -12.41
CA PHE A 1115 -33.51 -4.71 -13.75
C PHE A 1115 -32.64 -3.73 -14.54
N ALA A 1116 -31.69 -4.26 -15.31
CA ALA A 1116 -30.85 -3.45 -16.17
C ALA A 1116 -30.47 -4.18 -17.46
N TYR A 1117 -30.40 -3.41 -18.55
CA TYR A 1117 -30.00 -3.89 -19.87
C TYR A 1117 -29.39 -2.76 -20.69
N THR A 1118 -28.66 -3.16 -21.74
CA THR A 1118 -28.05 -2.26 -22.72
C THR A 1118 -28.69 -2.48 -24.08
N LEU A 1119 -28.88 -1.39 -24.83
CA LEU A 1119 -29.11 -1.41 -26.27
C LEU A 1119 -27.89 -0.87 -27.01
N HIS A 1120 -27.39 -1.63 -27.97
CA HIS A 1120 -26.37 -1.20 -28.92
C HIS A 1120 -27.04 -0.70 -30.19
N LEU A 1121 -26.86 0.58 -30.50
CA LEU A 1121 -27.65 1.30 -31.49
C LEU A 1121 -26.77 1.78 -32.65
N LYS A 1122 -27.30 1.71 -33.87
CA LYS A 1122 -26.78 2.38 -35.07
C LYS A 1122 -27.65 3.57 -35.42
N ASP A 1123 -27.08 4.74 -35.64
CA ASP A 1123 -27.76 5.87 -36.26
C ASP A 1123 -27.45 5.92 -37.78
N PRO A 1124 -28.42 5.59 -38.66
CA PRO A 1124 -28.26 5.61 -40.11
C PRO A 1124 -28.42 7.02 -40.71
N THR A 1125 -28.89 8.02 -39.96
CA THR A 1125 -29.17 9.37 -40.51
C THR A 1125 -27.94 10.28 -40.57
N VAL A 1126 -26.82 9.85 -39.98
CA VAL A 1126 -25.60 10.65 -39.84
C VAL A 1126 -24.46 10.21 -40.77
N GLY A 1127 -24.57 9.04 -41.42
CA GLY A 1127 -23.54 8.44 -42.25
C GLY A 1127 -23.71 8.72 -43.74
N ILE A 1128 -23.13 9.80 -44.24
CA ILE A 1128 -22.40 9.68 -45.51
C ILE A 1128 -21.06 9.11 -45.10
N GLU A 1129 -20.71 7.91 -45.56
CA GLU A 1129 -19.35 7.39 -45.43
C GLU A 1129 -18.40 8.49 -45.91
N GLU A 1130 -17.49 8.94 -45.05
CA GLU A 1130 -16.27 9.55 -45.56
C GLU A 1130 -15.66 8.50 -46.49
N ILE A 1131 -15.68 8.78 -47.79
CA ILE A 1131 -14.99 8.00 -48.79
C ILE A 1131 -13.52 8.01 -48.35
N ASN A 1132 -13.11 6.94 -47.67
CA ASN A 1132 -11.78 6.82 -47.12
C ASN A 1132 -10.77 6.82 -48.28
N SER A 1133 -9.88 7.82 -48.20
CA SER A 1133 -8.47 7.76 -48.55
C SER A 1133 -8.09 7.26 -49.96
N GLU A 1134 -8.18 8.17 -50.93
CA GLU A 1134 -7.29 8.19 -52.11
C GLU A 1134 -6.74 9.61 -52.39
N SER A 1135 -6.70 10.54 -51.41
CA SER A 1135 -6.29 11.94 -51.71
C SER A 1135 -5.45 12.67 -50.66
N GLY A 1136 -5.07 12.07 -49.54
CA GLY A 1136 -4.19 12.75 -48.57
C GLY A 1136 -4.77 14.05 -47.99
N VAL A 1137 -6.10 14.24 -47.99
CA VAL A 1137 -6.76 15.45 -47.43
C VAL A 1137 -7.62 15.09 -46.23
N SER A 1138 -7.54 15.85 -45.14
CA SER A 1138 -8.39 15.72 -43.95
C SER A 1138 -8.84 17.07 -43.38
N VAL A 1139 -9.96 17.10 -42.65
CA VAL A 1139 -10.51 18.31 -41.98
C VAL A 1139 -10.79 18.01 -40.50
N TYR A 1140 -10.23 18.80 -39.58
CA TYR A 1140 -10.34 18.59 -38.12
C TYR A 1140 -10.19 19.90 -37.33
N PRO A 1141 -10.61 19.99 -36.05
CA PRO A 1141 -11.39 19.00 -35.30
C PRO A 1141 -12.85 18.97 -35.75
N ASN A 1142 -13.56 17.86 -35.55
CA ASN A 1142 -14.99 17.74 -35.81
C ASN A 1142 -15.66 17.05 -34.60
N PRO A 1143 -16.40 17.80 -33.74
CA PRO A 1143 -16.83 19.19 -33.91
C PRO A 1143 -15.71 20.23 -33.81
N ALA A 1144 -15.88 21.37 -34.49
CA ALA A 1144 -15.02 22.54 -34.38
C ALA A 1144 -15.70 23.61 -33.52
N ASN A 1145 -14.93 24.16 -32.58
CA ASN A 1145 -15.36 25.26 -31.73
C ASN A 1145 -14.93 26.59 -32.38
N ASP A 1146 -13.63 26.90 -32.37
CA ASP A 1146 -13.12 28.20 -32.87
C ASP A 1146 -12.65 28.21 -34.34
N LYS A 1147 -12.18 27.06 -34.83
CA LYS A 1147 -11.57 26.92 -36.17
C LYS A 1147 -11.66 25.48 -36.68
N ILE A 1148 -11.59 25.34 -37.99
CA ILE A 1148 -11.33 24.08 -38.69
C ILE A 1148 -9.95 24.15 -39.34
N ILE A 1149 -9.28 23.02 -39.41
CA ILE A 1149 -7.96 22.83 -40.00
C ILE A 1149 -8.12 21.85 -41.15
N ILE A 1150 -7.74 22.27 -42.34
CA ILE A 1150 -7.68 21.42 -43.52
C ILE A 1150 -6.22 21.03 -43.74
N ARG A 1151 -5.90 19.75 -43.61
CA ARG A 1151 -4.56 19.21 -43.87
C ARG A 1151 -4.50 18.53 -45.23
N PHE A 1152 -3.40 18.75 -45.94
CA PHE A 1152 -3.06 18.13 -47.21
C PHE A 1152 -1.68 17.49 -47.11
N ASP A 1153 -1.62 16.22 -47.43
CA ASP A 1153 -0.42 15.40 -47.58
C ASP A 1153 -0.34 14.99 -49.05
N THR A 1154 0.38 15.77 -49.87
CA THR A 1154 0.50 15.56 -51.31
C THR A 1154 1.96 15.51 -51.76
N ASP A 1155 2.25 14.70 -52.78
CA ASP A 1155 3.57 14.51 -53.41
C ASP A 1155 3.82 15.50 -54.58
N LYS A 1156 2.83 16.34 -54.91
CA LYS A 1156 2.88 17.33 -56.00
C LYS A 1156 2.14 18.60 -55.64
N SER A 1157 2.52 19.71 -56.29
CA SER A 1157 1.79 20.96 -56.10
C SER A 1157 0.45 20.95 -56.83
N GLU A 1158 -0.65 21.09 -56.09
CA GLU A 1158 -2.02 21.12 -56.61
C GLU A 1158 -2.75 22.38 -56.13
N LYS A 1159 -3.77 22.84 -56.87
CA LYS A 1159 -4.69 23.87 -56.38
C LYS A 1159 -6.04 23.26 -56.06
N ALA A 1160 -6.66 23.73 -54.98
CA ALA A 1160 -8.04 23.41 -54.63
C ALA A 1160 -8.82 24.66 -54.28
N ASN A 1161 -10.06 24.70 -54.77
CA ASN A 1161 -11.08 25.64 -54.33
C ASN A 1161 -11.84 25.01 -53.15
N VAL A 1162 -11.65 25.57 -51.96
CA VAL A 1162 -12.29 25.15 -50.72
C VAL A 1162 -13.54 25.99 -50.49
N ARG A 1163 -14.66 25.34 -50.20
CA ARG A 1163 -15.97 25.96 -49.98
C ARG A 1163 -16.58 25.43 -48.70
N ILE A 1164 -17.11 26.30 -47.84
CA ILE A 1164 -17.93 25.91 -46.69
C ILE A 1164 -19.37 26.32 -46.98
N THR A 1165 -20.30 25.37 -46.92
CA THR A 1165 -21.73 25.62 -47.09
C THR A 1165 -22.53 25.16 -45.88
N ASP A 1166 -23.67 25.78 -45.59
CA ASP A 1166 -24.63 25.24 -44.62
C ASP A 1166 -25.38 24.01 -45.17
N VAL A 1167 -26.27 23.43 -44.35
CA VAL A 1167 -27.11 22.29 -44.74
C VAL A 1167 -28.06 22.54 -45.92
N MET A 1168 -28.35 23.81 -46.24
CA MET A 1168 -29.18 24.19 -47.40
C MET A 1168 -28.33 24.47 -48.64
N GLY A 1169 -27.01 24.27 -48.56
CA GLY A 1169 -26.07 24.52 -49.65
C GLY A 1169 -25.74 26.00 -49.85
N LYS A 1170 -26.13 26.88 -48.92
CA LYS A 1170 -25.74 28.29 -48.97
C LYS A 1170 -24.25 28.41 -48.71
N LEU A 1171 -23.53 29.06 -49.62
CA LEU A 1171 -22.10 29.31 -49.49
C LEU A 1171 -21.82 30.33 -48.38
N LEU A 1172 -20.91 29.98 -47.47
CA LEU A 1172 -20.50 30.79 -46.32
C LEU A 1172 -19.03 31.18 -46.37
N PHE A 1173 -18.20 30.35 -46.99
CA PHE A 1173 -16.78 30.60 -47.18
C PHE A 1173 -16.32 30.00 -48.52
N GLU A 1174 -15.43 30.69 -49.22
CA GLU A 1174 -14.77 30.17 -50.42
C GLU A 1174 -13.36 30.74 -50.55
N GLU A 1175 -12.36 29.87 -50.73
CA GLU A 1175 -10.97 30.25 -50.94
C GLU A 1175 -10.31 29.31 -51.95
N THR A 1176 -9.57 29.87 -52.91
CA THR A 1176 -8.73 29.06 -53.81
C THR A 1176 -7.33 29.04 -53.26
N MET A 1177 -6.82 27.84 -52.98
CA MET A 1177 -5.54 27.62 -52.35
C MET A 1177 -4.63 26.78 -53.24
N LYS A 1178 -3.33 27.06 -53.15
CA LYS A 1178 -2.28 26.25 -53.74
C LYS A 1178 -1.59 25.47 -52.62
N PHE A 1179 -1.51 24.16 -52.80
CA PHE A 1179 -0.78 23.24 -51.95
C PHE A 1179 0.53 22.90 -52.67
N ASP A 1180 1.66 23.05 -51.99
CA ASP A 1180 2.98 22.64 -52.49
C ASP A 1180 3.36 21.29 -51.88
N ASP A 1181 4.32 20.58 -52.47
CA ASP A 1181 4.79 19.24 -52.05
C ASP A 1181 5.09 19.17 -50.53
N GLY A 1182 4.62 18.08 -49.88
CA GLY A 1182 4.74 17.81 -48.44
C GLY A 1182 3.44 17.99 -47.64
N SER A 1183 3.53 17.78 -46.31
CA SER A 1183 2.39 17.97 -45.39
C SER A 1183 2.19 19.45 -45.06
N LYS A 1184 1.02 19.99 -45.39
CA LYS A 1184 0.62 21.38 -45.11
C LYS A 1184 -0.77 21.43 -44.49
N HIS A 1185 -1.04 22.46 -43.69
CA HIS A 1185 -2.36 22.69 -43.12
C HIS A 1185 -2.80 24.15 -43.29
N ARG A 1186 -4.12 24.36 -43.38
CA ARG A 1186 -4.77 25.66 -43.40
C ARG A 1186 -5.82 25.74 -42.31
N GLU A 1187 -5.76 26.78 -41.50
CA GLU A 1187 -6.80 27.08 -40.52
C GLU A 1187 -7.84 28.05 -41.09
N ILE A 1188 -9.12 27.76 -40.86
CA ILE A 1188 -10.27 28.62 -41.20
C ILE A 1188 -11.06 28.81 -39.91
N THR A 1189 -11.25 30.06 -39.47
CA THR A 1189 -12.02 30.35 -38.26
C THR A 1189 -13.52 30.06 -38.45
N THR A 1190 -14.14 29.50 -37.43
CA THR A 1190 -15.57 29.19 -37.37
C THR A 1190 -16.34 30.09 -36.40
N ALA A 1191 -15.68 31.09 -35.82
CA ALA A 1191 -16.26 32.04 -34.86
C ALA A 1191 -17.52 32.78 -35.38
N ASN A 1192 -17.64 32.93 -36.71
CA ASN A 1192 -18.78 33.59 -37.34
C ASN A 1192 -19.87 32.61 -37.82
N LEU A 1193 -19.72 31.31 -37.57
CA LEU A 1193 -20.70 30.28 -37.92
C LEU A 1193 -21.53 29.93 -36.68
N THR A 1194 -22.85 29.79 -36.82
CA THR A 1194 -23.71 29.35 -35.70
C THR A 1194 -23.58 27.85 -35.44
N ASN A 1195 -23.90 27.38 -34.23
CA ASN A 1195 -23.90 25.94 -33.93
C ASN A 1195 -24.77 25.18 -34.94
N GLY A 1196 -24.22 24.16 -35.58
CA GLY A 1196 -24.88 23.48 -36.69
C GLY A 1196 -23.96 22.61 -37.54
N ILE A 1197 -24.53 22.00 -38.58
CA ILE A 1197 -23.81 21.16 -39.54
C ILE A 1197 -23.47 21.99 -40.78
N TYR A 1198 -22.24 21.81 -41.26
CA TYR A 1198 -21.69 22.47 -42.44
C TYR A 1198 -21.00 21.44 -43.32
N PHE A 1199 -20.78 21.80 -44.58
CA PHE A 1199 -20.05 20.98 -45.54
C PHE A 1199 -18.83 21.74 -46.05
N VAL A 1200 -17.65 21.14 -45.89
CA VAL A 1200 -16.38 21.64 -46.44
C VAL A 1200 -16.10 20.89 -47.72
N THR A 1201 -16.36 21.52 -48.86
CA THR A 1201 -16.13 20.96 -50.20
C THR A 1201 -14.84 21.47 -50.78
N LEU A 1202 -14.01 20.58 -51.31
CA LEU A 1202 -12.81 20.91 -52.07
C LEU A 1202 -12.99 20.50 -53.52
N ASN A 1203 -12.82 21.44 -54.44
CA ASN A 1203 -12.76 21.19 -55.87
C ASN A 1203 -11.30 21.34 -56.32
N MET A 1204 -10.65 20.22 -56.63
CA MET A 1204 -9.26 20.18 -57.09
C MET A 1204 -9.17 20.51 -58.59
N ASP A 1205 -8.06 21.12 -59.03
CA ASP A 1205 -7.82 21.46 -60.45
C ASP A 1205 -7.83 20.22 -61.39
N ASN A 1206 -7.55 19.02 -60.85
CA ASN A 1206 -7.62 17.75 -61.58
C ASN A 1206 -9.08 17.25 -61.81
N GLY A 1207 -10.08 18.02 -61.40
CA GLY A 1207 -11.50 17.70 -61.53
C GLY A 1207 -12.07 16.86 -60.37
N LYS A 1208 -11.26 16.46 -59.40
CA LYS A 1208 -11.70 15.71 -58.21
C LYS A 1208 -12.44 16.63 -57.24
N LYS A 1209 -13.60 16.19 -56.76
CA LYS A 1209 -14.40 16.88 -55.75
C LYS A 1209 -14.46 16.04 -54.48
N ILE A 1210 -14.09 16.64 -53.35
CA ILE A 1210 -14.10 16.00 -52.02
C ILE A 1210 -15.02 16.83 -51.14
N THR A 1211 -15.80 16.21 -50.25
CA THR A 1211 -16.68 16.94 -49.33
C THR A 1211 -16.65 16.31 -47.95
N PHE A 1212 -16.37 17.13 -46.94
CA PHE A 1212 -16.35 16.76 -45.52
C PHE A 1212 -17.56 17.36 -44.82
N LYS A 1213 -18.14 16.63 -43.87
CA LYS A 1213 -19.20 17.14 -43.00
C LYS A 1213 -18.56 17.66 -41.72
N GLN A 1214 -18.86 18.88 -41.33
CA GLN A 1214 -18.26 19.58 -40.21
C GLN A 1214 -19.33 20.06 -39.23
N ILE A 1215 -19.23 19.68 -37.97
CA ILE A 1215 -20.09 20.16 -36.90
C ILE A 1215 -19.41 21.39 -36.28
N ILE A 1216 -20.14 22.51 -36.16
CA ILE A 1216 -19.70 23.68 -35.38
C ILE A 1216 -20.46 23.68 -34.06
N ALA A 1217 -19.74 23.78 -32.95
CA ALA A 1217 -20.27 23.80 -31.60
C ALA A 1217 -19.45 24.74 -30.71
N HIS A 1218 -19.88 26.00 -30.64
CA HIS A 1218 -19.47 27.01 -29.65
C HIS A 1218 -20.05 26.74 -28.28
#